data_AF-A0A7J2QZP8-F1
#
_entry.id   AF-A0A7J2QZP8-F1
#
_cell.length_a   1.000
_cell.length_b   1.000
_cell.length_c   1.000
_cell.angle_alpha   90.00
_cell.angle_beta   90.00
_cell.angle_gamma   90.00
#
_symmetry.space_group_name_H-M   'P 1'
#
loop_
_entity.id
_entity.type
_entity.pdbx_description
1 polymer ?
#
loop_
_entity_poly.entity_id
_entity_poly.type
_entity_poly.pdbx_seq_one_letter_code
_entity_poly.pdbx_strand_id
1 'polypeptide(L)'
;MNEQNEEKNRYIRCFNCKRKSLLFIAKNQVYQCKRCGSEYDSNEKLLTKRNLTICESCNGRSLKYIFSKSFYHCTICGSTIAEVGKFIIKRDPPECPSCNRVSISHNYKSNNYKCSSCGSIFDENKKFVVLRNFRSCPNTKCNSKRVQYNFQDNKIYCNDCGSIYLSNGNIEVRREPVRCSLCNQNSTRFLRRLSRYVCEVCGSTFNASGVLLERKEPKLCINCNSPTRIRVSENIYTCRKCGSEFIDNGEYITKRDNLPCPSCNGNVHSFNFTNNYFRCKICGTTYDEKGKVKDHKNLKSCPTCKSSSVWYRKDIDGYKCRTCGTLYDNKKILISRPKVTCSNCKSKATHFQSTKNHYYCEKCGSTLNEKGEITSLGENLLNCILCKSGKVRFNKIESKYYCIICASIYDKNGEIEKKGSPHECPVCKRKTTRYNFTEKQFLCDVCGSSFEEKTKKVIDKKPFKPCPRCKNKSYGYNRQERCYYCNKCGSVFDENQKLIVDQEPLICNRCDSKRTVFSFEKKEFSCKVCGSVYDFKKKCIIPRNKQKCLSCNRKTTSYNISDNFYTCQSCGSRFQEDGEFIEKRILPNCISCGGKGASYYFENDEYRCRVCGSIFDPHGNFIKRRDLPECPSCSSNNLNFEFSKERYRCRRCGSIFDEIGEFIEGRDLIPCPRCKTIKEREIYFQITKKQYVCYICEINYSSCSNCSTINLKIRSSDNSYKCKACSILYKSS
;
A
#
# COMPACT_ATOMS: atom_id res chain seq x y z
N MET A 1 31.34 -28.98 53.45
CA MET A 1 30.10 -29.01 52.65
C MET A 1 29.89 -27.64 52.01
N ASN A 2 30.39 -27.45 50.80
CA ASN A 2 30.18 -26.24 49.99
C ASN A 2 29.25 -26.61 48.84
N GLU A 3 27.94 -26.39 49.01
CA GLU A 3 27.00 -26.43 47.87
C GLU A 3 27.09 -25.11 47.12
N GLN A 4 27.80 -25.12 45.99
CA GLN A 4 27.71 -24.06 44.99
C GLN A 4 26.31 -24.15 44.34
N ASN A 5 25.45 -23.19 44.69
CA ASN A 5 24.17 -22.97 44.03
C ASN A 5 24.38 -22.62 42.54
N GLU A 6 24.20 -23.60 41.65
CA GLU A 6 23.99 -23.34 40.23
C GLU A 6 22.63 -22.64 40.03
N GLU A 7 22.64 -21.31 39.94
CA GLU A 7 21.47 -20.54 39.48
C GLU A 7 21.11 -20.93 38.04
N LYS A 8 20.21 -21.89 37.87
CA LYS A 8 19.64 -22.26 36.57
C LYS A 8 18.84 -21.08 36.02
N ASN A 9 19.42 -20.37 35.05
CA ASN A 9 18.72 -19.37 34.25
C ASN A 9 17.51 -20.00 33.53
N ARG A 10 16.28 -19.68 33.97
CA ARG A 10 15.05 -20.10 33.29
C ARG A 10 14.64 -19.10 32.20
N TYR A 11 14.39 -19.62 31.00
CA TYR A 11 13.85 -18.85 29.88
C TYR A 11 12.34 -19.06 29.77
N ILE A 12 11.56 -18.12 30.28
CA ILE A 12 10.08 -18.16 30.21
C ILE A 12 9.58 -17.08 29.24
N ARG A 13 8.47 -17.35 28.56
CA ARG A 13 7.82 -16.39 27.67
C ARG A 13 7.04 -15.40 28.53
N CYS A 14 7.60 -14.20 28.72
CA CYS A 14 6.93 -13.15 29.49
C CYS A 14 5.62 -12.74 28.80
N PHE A 15 4.49 -12.95 29.49
CA PHE A 15 3.13 -12.63 28.99
C PHE A 15 2.98 -11.17 28.58
N ASN A 16 3.63 -10.26 29.32
CA ASN A 16 3.51 -8.82 29.08
C ASN A 16 4.29 -8.35 27.83
N CYS A 17 5.49 -8.87 27.58
CA CYS A 17 6.30 -8.48 26.42
C CYS A 17 6.20 -9.44 25.22
N LYS A 18 5.48 -10.57 25.37
CA LYS A 18 5.28 -11.66 24.39
C LYS A 18 6.57 -12.26 23.82
N ARG A 19 7.73 -12.04 24.46
CA ARG A 19 9.05 -12.53 24.03
C ARG A 19 9.66 -13.45 25.09
N LYS A 20 10.47 -14.42 24.67
CA LYS A 20 11.34 -15.18 25.59
C LYS A 20 12.30 -14.19 26.25
N SER A 21 12.29 -14.15 27.58
CA SER A 21 13.17 -13.29 28.36
C SER A 21 13.75 -14.10 29.51
N LEU A 22 15.03 -13.88 29.80
CA LEU A 22 15.64 -14.41 31.01
C LEU A 22 14.87 -13.87 32.22
N LEU A 23 14.33 -14.76 33.03
CA LEU A 23 13.88 -14.44 34.38
C LEU A 23 15.03 -14.76 35.32
N PHE A 24 15.34 -13.86 36.25
CA PHE A 24 16.25 -14.15 37.36
C PHE A 24 15.45 -14.19 38.65
N ILE A 25 15.91 -14.99 39.61
CA ILE A 25 15.31 -15.11 40.93
C ILE A 25 15.64 -13.83 41.70
N ALA A 26 14.63 -13.02 42.00
CA ALA A 26 14.71 -11.99 43.02
C ALA A 26 14.55 -12.64 44.41
N LYS A 27 14.94 -11.92 45.47
CA LYS A 27 14.70 -12.34 46.86
C LYS A 27 13.23 -12.80 47.01
N ASN A 28 13.00 -13.94 47.65
CA ASN A 28 11.70 -14.57 47.91
C ASN A 28 11.04 -15.30 46.72
N GLN A 29 11.80 -16.00 45.87
CA GLN A 29 11.28 -16.86 44.78
C GLN A 29 10.43 -16.12 43.72
N VAL A 30 10.55 -14.79 43.64
CA VAL A 30 9.89 -13.99 42.60
C VAL A 30 10.79 -13.90 41.37
N TYR A 31 10.27 -14.27 40.22
CA TYR A 31 10.94 -14.18 38.93
C TYR A 31 10.66 -12.85 38.26
N GLN A 32 11.69 -12.09 37.88
CA GLN A 32 11.49 -10.79 37.22
C GLN A 32 11.96 -10.76 35.77
N CYS A 33 11.12 -10.26 34.86
CA CYS A 33 11.44 -10.09 33.44
C CYS A 33 12.50 -9.00 33.23
N LYS A 34 13.71 -9.38 32.79
CA LYS A 34 14.80 -8.42 32.45
C LYS A 34 14.40 -7.34 31.44
N ARG A 35 13.33 -7.54 30.67
CA ARG A 35 12.92 -6.63 29.60
C ARG A 35 11.90 -5.58 30.03
N CYS A 36 10.85 -5.98 30.74
CA CYS A 36 9.77 -5.07 31.16
C CYS A 36 9.71 -4.85 32.67
N GLY A 37 10.48 -5.60 33.47
CA GLY A 37 10.47 -5.55 34.92
C GLY A 37 9.22 -6.16 35.56
N SER A 38 8.36 -6.85 34.79
CA SER A 38 7.20 -7.55 35.36
C SER A 38 7.64 -8.73 36.20
N GLU A 39 6.96 -8.93 37.32
CA GLU A 39 7.28 -9.94 38.34
C GLU A 39 6.30 -11.12 38.23
N TYR A 40 6.81 -12.32 38.45
CA TYR A 40 6.11 -13.59 38.39
C TYR A 40 6.45 -14.41 39.63
N ASP A 41 5.52 -15.23 40.12
CA ASP A 41 5.83 -16.19 41.17
C ASP A 41 6.54 -17.43 40.62
N SER A 42 6.81 -18.41 41.50
CA SER A 42 7.43 -19.68 41.15
C SER A 42 6.59 -20.58 40.24
N ASN A 43 5.29 -20.32 40.12
CA ASN A 43 4.34 -21.01 39.25
C ASN A 43 4.08 -20.25 37.94
N GLU A 44 4.93 -19.27 37.59
CA GLU A 44 4.80 -18.42 36.41
C GLU A 44 3.55 -17.52 36.40
N LYS A 45 2.85 -17.36 37.53
CA LYS A 45 1.71 -16.45 37.64
C LYS A 45 2.22 -15.01 37.74
N LEU A 46 1.64 -14.13 36.93
CA LEU A 46 2.00 -12.72 36.92
C LEU A 46 1.60 -12.06 38.25
N LEU A 47 2.59 -11.62 39.05
CA LEU A 47 2.38 -10.89 40.30
C LEU A 47 2.16 -9.40 40.02
N THR A 48 3.10 -8.79 39.30
CA THR A 48 3.08 -7.34 39.05
C THR A 48 3.25 -7.05 37.56
N LYS A 49 2.19 -6.52 36.94
CA LYS A 49 2.22 -6.06 35.55
C LYS A 49 2.78 -4.64 35.45
N ARG A 50 4.02 -4.50 34.99
CA ARG A 50 4.61 -3.18 34.69
C ARG A 50 4.30 -2.75 33.25
N ASN A 51 3.37 -1.82 33.09
CA ASN A 51 2.95 -1.26 31.79
C ASN A 51 3.93 -0.16 31.35
N LEU A 52 5.00 -0.50 30.64
CA LEU A 52 5.91 0.52 30.09
C LEU A 52 6.22 0.22 28.64
N THR A 53 5.70 1.06 27.75
CA THR A 53 6.00 0.95 26.32
C THR A 53 6.60 2.23 25.74
N ILE A 54 6.58 3.38 26.42
CA ILE A 54 6.95 4.66 25.82
C ILE A 54 7.69 5.55 26.83
N CYS A 55 8.86 6.08 26.45
CA CYS A 55 9.53 7.17 27.16
C CYS A 55 8.84 8.51 26.81
N GLU A 56 8.30 9.22 27.79
CA GLU A 56 7.55 10.46 27.52
C GLU A 56 8.45 11.60 27.00
N SER A 57 9.77 11.55 27.25
CA SER A 57 10.70 12.60 26.77
C SER A 57 10.94 12.54 25.26
N CYS A 58 10.97 11.34 24.66
CA CYS A 58 11.26 11.17 23.23
C CYS A 58 10.17 10.41 22.47
N ASN A 59 9.06 10.09 23.13
CA ASN A 59 7.97 9.24 22.64
C ASN A 59 8.45 7.88 22.08
N GLY A 60 9.60 7.40 22.56
CA GLY A 60 10.30 6.24 22.00
C GLY A 60 10.07 4.96 22.82
N ARG A 61 9.98 3.81 22.14
CA ARG A 61 9.73 2.50 22.78
C ARG A 61 10.98 1.79 23.31
N SER A 62 11.97 2.55 23.79
CA SER A 62 13.31 2.02 24.09
C SER A 62 13.74 2.28 25.54
N LEU A 63 12.90 1.88 26.50
CA LEU A 63 13.25 1.87 27.92
C LEU A 63 13.99 0.58 28.27
N LYS A 64 15.12 0.70 28.98
CA LYS A 64 15.88 -0.40 29.57
C LYS A 64 15.84 -0.27 31.08
N TYR A 65 15.27 -1.25 31.77
CA TYR A 65 15.29 -1.27 33.24
C TYR A 65 16.71 -1.60 33.74
N ILE A 66 17.22 -0.80 34.66
CA ILE A 66 18.52 -0.97 35.31
C ILE A 66 18.27 -1.47 36.73
N PHE A 67 18.39 -2.78 36.91
CA PHE A 67 18.05 -3.45 38.16
C PHE A 67 18.83 -2.94 39.37
N SER A 68 20.15 -2.75 39.23
CA SER A 68 21.02 -2.32 40.34
C SER A 68 20.69 -0.94 40.91
N LYS A 69 19.83 -0.16 40.25
CA LYS A 69 19.47 1.20 40.65
C LYS A 69 17.96 1.47 40.62
N SER A 70 17.14 0.44 40.41
CA SER A 70 15.67 0.52 40.42
C SER A 70 15.07 1.63 39.55
N PHE A 71 15.63 1.89 38.35
CA PHE A 71 15.09 2.87 37.41
C PHE A 71 15.09 2.36 35.96
N TYR A 72 14.32 3.02 35.11
CA TYR A 72 14.32 2.86 33.66
C TYR A 72 15.22 3.90 32.98
N HIS A 73 16.06 3.45 32.05
CA HIS A 73 16.89 4.29 31.22
C HIS A 73 16.37 4.29 29.78
N CYS A 74 16.08 5.47 29.23
CA CYS A 74 15.72 5.58 27.82
C CYS A 74 16.98 5.55 26.96
N THR A 75 17.13 4.52 26.13
CA THR A 75 18.32 4.39 25.28
C THR A 75 18.34 5.36 24.10
N ILE A 76 17.23 6.07 23.83
CA ILE A 76 17.15 7.07 22.76
C ILE A 76 17.66 8.43 23.24
N CYS A 77 17.02 9.01 24.26
CA CYS A 77 17.36 10.35 24.75
C CYS A 77 18.24 10.35 26.01
N GLY A 78 18.49 9.20 26.63
CA GLY A 78 19.29 9.11 27.86
C GLY A 78 18.53 9.49 29.13
N SER A 79 17.22 9.77 29.06
CA SER A 79 16.41 10.06 30.24
C SER A 79 16.40 8.90 31.24
N THR A 80 16.39 9.21 32.53
CA THR A 80 16.30 8.27 33.64
C THR A 80 14.96 8.44 34.35
N ILE A 81 14.22 7.36 34.56
CA ILE A 81 12.81 7.37 35.00
C ILE A 81 12.69 6.40 36.18
N ALA A 82 12.30 6.88 37.36
CA ALA A 82 12.16 6.03 38.56
C ALA A 82 10.97 5.07 38.38
N GLU A 83 9.82 5.62 38.03
CA GLU A 83 8.56 4.93 37.80
C GLU A 83 7.76 5.68 36.72
N VAL A 84 6.69 5.08 36.20
CA VAL A 84 5.92 5.64 35.07
C VAL A 84 5.55 7.10 35.35
N GLY A 85 6.01 8.02 34.49
CA GLY A 85 5.74 9.46 34.60
C GLY A 85 6.66 10.24 35.56
N LYS A 86 7.49 9.59 36.39
CA LYS A 86 8.45 10.28 37.28
C LYS A 86 9.88 10.19 36.77
N PHE A 87 10.34 11.28 36.15
CA PHE A 87 11.71 11.43 35.68
C PHE A 87 12.66 11.74 36.84
N ILE A 88 13.73 10.95 36.98
CA ILE A 88 14.90 11.31 37.78
C ILE A 88 15.74 12.34 37.00
N ILE A 89 15.94 12.07 35.70
CA ILE A 89 16.66 12.97 34.79
C ILE A 89 15.89 12.98 33.46
N LYS A 90 15.36 14.14 33.07
CA LYS A 90 14.73 14.33 31.76
C LYS A 90 15.75 14.91 30.78
N ARG A 91 15.89 14.27 29.63
CA ARG A 91 16.81 14.67 28.56
C ARG A 91 16.06 14.69 27.23
N ASP A 92 16.31 15.72 26.43
CA ASP A 92 15.86 15.78 25.05
C ASP A 92 16.82 14.96 24.17
N PRO A 93 16.32 14.25 23.14
CA PRO A 93 17.18 13.53 22.22
C PRO A 93 18.06 14.53 21.46
N PRO A 94 19.40 14.48 21.59
CA PRO A 94 20.26 15.39 20.84
C PRO A 94 20.20 15.06 19.34
N GLU A 95 20.49 16.03 18.49
CA GLU A 95 20.84 15.78 17.09
C GLU A 95 22.35 15.52 16.97
N CYS A 96 22.76 14.65 16.04
CA CYS A 96 24.16 14.34 15.87
C CYS A 96 24.88 15.54 15.25
N PRO A 97 25.91 16.12 15.89
CA PRO A 97 26.53 17.35 15.39
C PRO A 97 27.27 17.15 14.05
N SER A 98 27.64 15.91 13.73
CA SER A 98 28.37 15.57 12.49
C SER A 98 27.45 15.44 11.26
N CYS A 99 26.22 14.95 11.45
CA CYS A 99 25.34 14.62 10.33
C CYS A 99 23.88 15.12 10.46
N ASN A 100 23.53 15.86 11.52
CA ASN A 100 22.17 16.33 11.84
C ASN A 100 21.10 15.25 11.72
N ARG A 101 21.39 14.03 12.20
CA ARG A 101 20.41 12.93 12.25
C ARG A 101 20.10 12.56 13.70
N VAL A 102 18.83 12.18 13.92
CA VAL A 102 18.26 11.80 15.23
C VAL A 102 18.45 10.32 15.58
N SER A 103 19.11 9.53 14.73
CA SER A 103 19.33 8.10 14.98
C SER A 103 20.49 7.87 15.96
N ILE A 104 20.27 8.24 17.22
CA ILE A 104 21.27 8.25 18.29
C ILE A 104 20.86 7.29 19.40
N SER A 105 21.85 6.65 20.01
CA SER A 105 21.69 5.86 21.22
C SER A 105 22.58 6.39 22.33
N HIS A 106 22.02 6.59 23.52
CA HIS A 106 22.77 7.00 24.70
C HIS A 106 23.37 5.80 25.43
N ASN A 107 24.65 5.89 25.82
CA ASN A 107 25.33 4.91 26.64
C ASN A 107 25.45 5.41 28.10
N TYR A 108 24.59 4.89 28.98
CA TYR A 108 24.53 5.30 30.38
C TYR A 108 25.84 5.07 31.16
N LYS A 109 26.68 4.10 30.78
CA LYS A 109 27.93 3.83 31.50
C LYS A 109 29.00 4.90 31.25
N SER A 110 29.04 5.44 30.04
CA SER A 110 30.05 6.41 29.63
C SER A 110 29.51 7.83 29.48
N ASN A 111 28.22 8.05 29.78
CA ASN A 111 27.47 9.28 29.54
C ASN A 111 27.67 9.88 28.12
N ASN A 112 27.83 9.03 27.10
CA ASN A 112 28.10 9.46 25.72
C ASN A 112 26.97 9.03 24.79
N TYR A 113 26.72 9.86 23.77
CA TYR A 113 25.79 9.59 22.68
C TYR A 113 26.54 8.98 21.49
N LYS A 114 25.91 7.98 20.87
CA LYS A 114 26.44 7.29 19.69
C LYS A 114 25.48 7.49 18.52
N CYS A 115 25.95 8.08 17.42
CA CYS A 115 25.16 8.20 16.21
C CYS A 115 25.26 6.92 15.37
N SER A 116 24.14 6.23 15.15
CA SER A 116 24.10 5.04 14.28
C SER A 116 24.26 5.35 12.78
N SER A 117 24.07 6.61 12.38
CA SER A 117 24.21 7.03 10.98
C SER A 117 25.66 7.27 10.57
N CYS A 118 26.42 8.07 11.33
CA CYS A 118 27.82 8.37 10.99
C CYS A 118 28.85 7.66 11.88
N GLY A 119 28.42 7.00 12.96
CA GLY A 119 29.31 6.35 13.93
C GLY A 119 30.01 7.29 14.89
N SER A 120 29.76 8.61 14.82
CA SER A 120 30.36 9.58 15.74
C SER A 120 29.88 9.35 17.17
N ILE A 121 30.78 9.58 18.13
CA ILE A 121 30.53 9.55 19.57
C ILE A 121 30.73 10.98 20.11
N PHE A 122 29.76 11.49 20.84
CA PHE A 122 29.79 12.84 21.40
C PHE A 122 29.15 12.87 22.78
N ASP A 123 29.55 13.82 23.61
CA ASP A 123 29.00 14.01 24.95
C ASP A 123 27.67 14.80 24.92
N GLU A 124 27.12 15.10 26.09
CA GLU A 124 25.89 15.90 26.23
C GLU A 124 26.03 17.36 25.76
N ASN A 125 27.25 17.88 25.73
CA ASN A 125 27.57 19.22 25.23
C ASN A 125 27.85 19.24 23.73
N LYS A 126 27.56 18.14 23.02
CA LYS A 126 27.82 17.97 21.58
C LYS A 126 29.32 18.01 21.22
N LYS A 127 30.22 17.91 22.19
CA LYS A 127 31.67 17.81 21.94
C LYS A 127 31.99 16.39 21.49
N PHE A 128 32.74 16.26 20.41
CA PHE A 128 33.10 14.95 19.87
C PHE A 128 34.12 14.26 20.77
N VAL A 129 33.78 13.06 21.23
CA VAL A 129 34.73 12.10 21.80
C VAL A 129 35.42 11.34 20.66
N VAL A 130 34.65 10.98 19.63
CA VAL A 130 35.15 10.38 18.39
C VAL A 130 34.39 10.98 17.21
N LEU A 131 35.05 11.83 16.43
CA LEU A 131 34.49 12.37 15.19
C LEU A 131 34.69 11.39 14.03
N ARG A 132 33.62 11.07 13.30
CA ARG A 132 33.69 10.27 12.07
C ARG A 132 33.03 11.03 10.92
N ASN A 133 33.79 11.26 9.84
CA ASN A 133 33.44 12.15 8.73
C ASN A 133 32.77 11.44 7.53
N PHE A 134 31.92 10.43 7.76
CA PHE A 134 31.30 9.69 6.66
C PHE A 134 29.95 10.26 6.26
N ARG A 135 29.89 10.93 5.10
CA ARG A 135 28.65 11.51 4.55
C ARG A 135 28.02 10.68 3.41
N SER A 136 28.79 9.82 2.74
CA SER A 136 28.33 9.02 1.59
C SER A 136 29.08 7.69 1.49
N CYS A 137 28.46 6.73 0.80
CA CYS A 137 29.08 5.45 0.45
C CYS A 137 30.35 5.70 -0.38
N PRO A 138 31.53 5.20 0.03
CA PRO A 138 32.77 5.37 -0.73
C PRO A 138 32.80 4.62 -2.08
N ASN A 139 31.88 3.69 -2.33
CA ASN A 139 31.79 3.06 -3.64
C ASN A 139 31.28 4.09 -4.66
N THR A 140 32.13 4.50 -5.60
CA THR A 140 31.80 5.48 -6.66
C THR A 140 30.63 5.07 -7.53
N LYS A 141 30.31 3.77 -7.62
CA LYS A 141 29.11 3.26 -8.31
C LYS A 141 27.84 3.37 -7.46
N CYS A 142 27.94 3.68 -6.16
CA CYS A 142 26.83 3.78 -5.23
C CYS A 142 26.73 5.20 -4.64
N ASN A 143 25.76 5.98 -5.12
CA ASN A 143 25.50 7.33 -4.63
C ASN A 143 24.70 7.38 -3.31
N SER A 144 24.82 6.35 -2.47
CA SER A 144 24.03 6.24 -1.24
C SER A 144 24.52 7.19 -0.16
N LYS A 145 23.58 7.95 0.40
CA LYS A 145 23.76 8.69 1.67
C LYS A 145 23.32 7.88 2.89
N ARG A 146 22.97 6.60 2.70
CA ARG A 146 22.40 5.71 3.73
C ARG A 146 23.45 4.68 4.16
N VAL A 147 24.57 5.15 4.69
CA VAL A 147 25.49 4.29 5.42
C VAL A 147 25.02 4.11 6.86
N GLN A 148 25.28 2.96 7.45
CA GLN A 148 24.99 2.63 8.84
C GLN A 148 26.25 2.07 9.47
N TYR A 149 26.66 2.64 10.59
CA TYR A 149 27.80 2.15 11.33
C TYR A 149 27.37 1.09 12.34
N ASN A 150 28.07 -0.04 12.38
CA ASN A 150 27.86 -1.10 13.35
C ASN A 150 29.01 -1.12 14.36
N PHE A 151 28.65 -0.93 15.62
CA PHE A 151 29.62 -0.84 16.72
C PHE A 151 30.17 -2.19 17.14
N GLN A 152 29.46 -3.31 16.89
CA GLN A 152 29.90 -4.63 17.33
C GLN A 152 31.12 -5.14 16.56
N ASP A 153 31.21 -4.80 15.28
CA ASP A 153 32.26 -5.27 14.37
C ASP A 153 33.15 -4.11 13.85
N ASN A 154 32.94 -2.88 14.34
CA ASN A 154 33.66 -1.67 13.93
C ASN A 154 33.60 -1.40 12.41
N LYS A 155 32.50 -1.80 11.75
CA LYS A 155 32.32 -1.71 10.28
C LYS A 155 31.19 -0.75 9.88
N ILE A 156 31.32 -0.15 8.70
CA ILE A 156 30.32 0.70 8.06
C ILE A 156 29.65 -0.10 6.94
N TYR A 157 28.31 -0.11 6.93
CA TYR A 157 27.50 -0.81 5.96
C TYR A 157 26.74 0.18 5.10
N CYS A 158 26.88 0.09 3.77
CA CYS A 158 26.00 0.82 2.87
C CYS A 158 24.65 0.11 2.74
N ASN A 159 23.54 0.78 3.07
CA ASN A 159 22.21 0.16 2.99
C ASN A 159 21.72 -0.05 1.56
N ASP A 160 22.24 0.69 0.59
CA ASP A 160 21.78 0.59 -0.79
C ASP A 160 22.59 -0.46 -1.56
N CYS A 161 23.92 -0.33 -1.63
CA CYS A 161 24.75 -1.32 -2.32
C CYS A 161 25.22 -2.50 -1.45
N GLY A 162 25.07 -2.47 -0.13
CA GLY A 162 25.51 -3.55 0.73
C GLY A 162 27.03 -3.68 0.92
N SER A 163 27.83 -2.72 0.43
CA SER A 163 29.28 -2.68 0.67
C SER A 163 29.59 -2.53 2.16
N ILE A 164 30.72 -3.10 2.56
CA ILE A 164 31.24 -3.07 3.94
C ILE A 164 32.59 -2.36 3.91
N TYR A 165 32.74 -1.38 4.79
CA TYR A 165 33.97 -0.60 4.97
C TYR A 165 34.46 -0.74 6.40
N LEU A 166 35.76 -0.75 6.57
CA LEU A 166 36.40 -0.60 7.88
C LEU A 166 36.19 0.83 8.39
N SER A 167 36.36 1.03 9.70
CA SER A 167 36.20 2.33 10.34
C SER A 167 37.13 3.42 9.81
N ASN A 168 38.28 3.05 9.25
CA ASN A 168 39.22 3.95 8.56
C ASN A 168 38.81 4.30 7.12
N GLY A 169 37.70 3.75 6.61
CA GLY A 169 37.19 4.00 5.26
C GLY A 169 37.66 2.99 4.20
N ASN A 170 38.61 2.11 4.53
CA ASN A 170 39.06 1.07 3.60
C ASN A 170 37.94 0.08 3.29
N ILE A 171 37.91 -0.38 2.04
CA ILE A 171 36.87 -1.30 1.56
C ILE A 171 37.22 -2.72 2.01
N GLU A 172 36.36 -3.34 2.82
CA GLU A 172 36.51 -4.76 3.16
C GLU A 172 35.74 -5.64 2.16
N VAL A 173 34.49 -5.26 1.87
CA VAL A 173 33.66 -5.96 0.88
C VAL A 173 33.08 -4.94 -0.06
N ARG A 174 33.58 -4.92 -1.30
CA ARG A 174 33.01 -4.10 -2.37
C ARG A 174 31.80 -4.82 -2.96
N ARG A 175 30.64 -4.17 -2.92
CA ARG A 175 29.45 -4.65 -3.63
C ARG A 175 28.91 -3.58 -4.56
N GLU A 176 28.59 -3.98 -5.78
CA GLU A 176 27.97 -3.09 -6.74
C GLU A 176 26.46 -3.03 -6.52
N PRO A 177 25.81 -1.85 -6.67
CA PRO A 177 24.36 -1.80 -6.64
C PRO A 177 23.79 -2.66 -7.76
N VAL A 178 22.96 -3.63 -7.39
CA VAL A 178 22.32 -4.52 -8.36
C VAL A 178 21.19 -3.79 -9.05
N ARG A 179 21.23 -3.67 -10.38
CA ARG A 179 20.09 -3.16 -11.14
C ARG A 179 18.99 -4.23 -11.16
N CYS A 180 17.75 -3.85 -10.83
CA CYS A 180 16.65 -4.80 -10.90
C CYS A 180 16.42 -5.19 -12.36
N SER A 181 16.71 -6.44 -12.74
CA SER A 181 16.54 -6.92 -14.12
C SER A 181 15.09 -6.94 -14.61
N LEU A 182 14.11 -6.82 -13.71
CA LEU A 182 12.68 -6.90 -14.05
C LEU A 182 12.05 -5.54 -14.34
N CYS A 183 12.40 -4.50 -13.58
CA CYS A 183 11.88 -3.14 -13.81
C CYS A 183 12.94 -2.16 -14.34
N ASN A 184 14.17 -2.65 -14.53
CA ASN A 184 15.34 -1.91 -14.99
C ASN A 184 15.70 -0.67 -14.13
N GLN A 185 15.22 -0.63 -12.88
CA GLN A 185 15.47 0.46 -11.93
C GLN A 185 16.68 0.15 -11.05
N ASN A 186 17.49 1.18 -10.77
CA ASN A 186 18.61 1.12 -9.80
C ASN A 186 18.14 1.21 -8.34
N SER A 187 16.85 0.97 -8.09
CA SER A 187 16.23 1.08 -6.77
C SER A 187 16.22 -0.27 -6.05
N THR A 188 17.38 -0.92 -5.95
CA THR A 188 17.52 -2.09 -5.07
C THR A 188 18.16 -1.67 -3.76
N ARG A 189 17.73 -2.32 -2.67
CA ARG A 189 18.23 -2.10 -1.33
C ARG A 189 18.79 -3.41 -0.80
N PHE A 190 20.01 -3.40 -0.28
CA PHE A 190 20.59 -4.59 0.33
C PHE A 190 20.01 -4.83 1.73
N LEU A 191 19.37 -5.98 1.94
CA LEU A 191 18.85 -6.42 3.22
C LEU A 191 19.88 -7.33 3.91
N ARG A 192 20.67 -6.74 4.83
CA ARG A 192 21.75 -7.42 5.57
C ARG A 192 21.29 -8.72 6.24
N ARG A 193 20.10 -8.76 6.84
CA ARG A 193 19.57 -9.97 7.52
C ARG A 193 19.38 -11.17 6.60
N LEU A 194 19.11 -10.92 5.31
CA LEU A 194 18.86 -11.98 4.34
C LEU A 194 20.05 -12.19 3.41
N SER A 195 21.06 -11.32 3.46
CA SER A 195 22.17 -11.26 2.50
C SER A 195 21.68 -11.17 1.04
N ARG A 196 20.61 -10.40 0.79
CA ARG A 196 19.94 -10.26 -0.51
C ARG A 196 19.61 -8.80 -0.82
N TYR A 197 19.61 -8.42 -2.09
CA TYR A 197 19.02 -7.16 -2.54
C TYR A 197 17.52 -7.32 -2.73
N VAL A 198 16.76 -6.27 -2.47
CA VAL A 198 15.33 -6.20 -2.79
C VAL A 198 15.04 -4.96 -3.61
N CYS A 199 14.37 -5.12 -4.73
CA CYS A 199 13.91 -3.99 -5.53
C CYS A 199 12.78 -3.25 -4.78
N GLU A 200 12.97 -1.96 -4.48
CA GLU A 200 11.95 -1.13 -3.85
C GLU A 200 10.72 -0.89 -4.74
N VAL A 201 10.81 -1.17 -6.04
CA VAL A 201 9.72 -0.93 -7.01
C VAL A 201 8.87 -2.17 -7.20
N CYS A 202 9.48 -3.33 -7.43
CA CYS A 202 8.74 -4.57 -7.67
C CYS A 202 8.76 -5.56 -6.51
N GLY A 203 9.60 -5.36 -5.49
CA GLY A 203 9.75 -6.29 -4.37
C GLY A 203 10.53 -7.56 -4.68
N SER A 204 11.03 -7.73 -5.91
CA SER A 204 11.86 -8.88 -6.28
C SER A 204 13.17 -8.90 -5.51
N THR A 205 13.65 -10.10 -5.18
CA THR A 205 14.88 -10.27 -4.41
C THR A 205 16.01 -10.86 -5.27
N PHE A 206 17.25 -10.44 -5.00
CA PHE A 206 18.46 -10.84 -5.74
C PHE A 206 19.57 -11.24 -4.76
N ASN A 207 20.46 -12.15 -5.16
CA ASN A 207 21.66 -12.46 -4.37
C ASN A 207 22.74 -11.37 -4.53
N ALA A 208 23.87 -11.54 -3.82
CA ALA A 208 24.98 -10.59 -3.87
C ALA A 208 25.55 -10.35 -5.28
N SER A 209 25.50 -11.36 -6.14
CA SER A 209 25.98 -11.32 -7.54
C SER A 209 24.95 -10.75 -8.53
N GLY A 210 23.78 -10.32 -8.04
CA GLY A 210 22.70 -9.79 -8.87
C GLY A 210 21.81 -10.83 -9.55
N VAL A 211 21.96 -12.12 -9.22
CA VAL A 211 21.08 -13.19 -9.70
C VAL A 211 19.72 -13.10 -8.98
N LEU A 212 18.64 -13.17 -9.75
CA LEU A 212 17.27 -13.13 -9.24
C LEU A 212 16.98 -14.38 -8.38
N LEU A 213 16.58 -14.17 -7.13
CA LEU A 213 16.19 -15.25 -6.20
C LEU A 213 14.68 -15.41 -6.11
N GLU A 214 13.95 -14.29 -6.07
CA GLU A 214 12.49 -14.29 -5.99
C GLU A 214 11.93 -13.22 -6.93
N ARG A 215 11.07 -13.64 -7.85
CA ARG A 215 10.39 -12.74 -8.79
C ARG A 215 9.09 -12.25 -8.17
N LYS A 216 8.96 -10.92 -8.03
CA LYS A 216 7.70 -10.23 -7.71
C LYS A 216 7.40 -9.21 -8.80
N GLU A 217 6.16 -9.19 -9.25
CA GLU A 217 5.73 -8.24 -10.28
C GLU A 217 5.55 -6.83 -9.68
N PRO A 218 5.94 -5.77 -10.40
CA PRO A 218 5.68 -4.41 -9.97
C PRO A 218 4.18 -4.18 -9.81
N LYS A 219 3.73 -3.85 -8.60
CA LYS A 219 2.34 -3.51 -8.39
C LYS A 219 2.07 -2.09 -8.83
N LEU A 220 1.12 -1.94 -9.74
CA LEU A 220 0.56 -0.66 -10.08
C LEU A 220 -0.46 -0.29 -9.02
N CYS A 221 -0.50 0.99 -8.67
CA CYS A 221 -1.50 1.48 -7.75
C CYS A 221 -2.87 1.31 -8.38
N ILE A 222 -3.75 0.57 -7.72
CA ILE A 222 -5.12 0.31 -8.17
C ILE A 222 -5.88 1.63 -8.39
N ASN A 223 -5.53 2.72 -7.67
CA ASN A 223 -6.25 3.99 -7.76
C ASN A 223 -5.84 4.86 -8.97
N CYS A 224 -4.58 4.80 -9.40
CA CYS A 224 -4.05 5.75 -10.40
C CYS A 224 -3.10 5.11 -11.42
N ASN A 225 -3.05 3.78 -11.44
CA ASN A 225 -2.24 2.92 -12.29
C ASN A 225 -0.74 3.29 -12.32
N SER A 226 -0.23 3.92 -11.25
CA SER A 226 1.15 4.38 -11.16
C SER A 226 2.02 3.41 -10.36
N PRO A 227 3.33 3.28 -10.65
CA PRO A 227 4.22 2.37 -9.92
C PRO A 227 4.22 2.63 -8.42
N THR A 228 4.21 1.55 -7.63
CA THR A 228 4.27 1.62 -6.17
C THR A 228 5.66 1.33 -5.63
N ARG A 229 5.88 1.70 -4.37
CA ARG A 229 7.08 1.36 -3.59
C ARG A 229 6.68 0.36 -2.51
N ILE A 230 7.44 -0.73 -2.35
CA ILE A 230 7.18 -1.71 -1.30
C ILE A 230 7.99 -1.41 -0.03
N ARG A 231 7.34 -1.44 1.13
CA ARG A 231 7.99 -1.56 2.44
C ARG A 231 8.09 -3.05 2.79
N VAL A 232 9.25 -3.63 2.47
CA VAL A 232 9.48 -5.09 2.55
C VAL A 232 9.21 -5.69 3.93
N SER A 233 9.47 -4.93 5.01
CA SER A 233 9.24 -5.42 6.38
C SER A 233 7.76 -5.60 6.75
N GLU A 234 6.86 -4.98 5.99
CA GLU A 234 5.42 -4.89 6.31
C GLU A 234 4.54 -5.40 5.17
N ASN A 235 5.12 -5.74 4.01
CA ASN A 235 4.41 -6.07 2.76
C ASN A 235 3.39 -4.99 2.34
N ILE A 236 3.72 -3.71 2.57
CA ILE A 236 2.88 -2.56 2.23
C ILE A 236 3.41 -1.88 0.96
N TYR A 237 2.54 -1.68 -0.03
CA TYR A 237 2.81 -0.94 -1.25
C TYR A 237 2.28 0.49 -1.12
N THR A 238 3.15 1.48 -1.23
CA THR A 238 2.79 2.90 -1.24
C THR A 238 2.86 3.45 -2.66
N CYS A 239 1.76 4.01 -3.15
CA CYS A 239 1.74 4.71 -4.43
C CYS A 239 2.48 6.05 -4.35
N ARG A 240 3.45 6.30 -5.25
CA ARG A 240 4.14 7.59 -5.29
C ARG A 240 3.29 8.75 -5.84
N LYS A 241 2.22 8.45 -6.58
CA LYS A 241 1.35 9.45 -7.19
C LYS A 241 0.28 9.92 -6.21
N CYS A 242 -0.61 9.03 -5.77
CA CYS A 242 -1.71 9.41 -4.88
C CYS A 242 -1.39 9.20 -3.38
N GLY A 243 -0.28 8.53 -3.03
CA GLY A 243 0.05 8.24 -1.64
C GLY A 243 -0.77 7.09 -1.02
N SER A 244 -1.66 6.43 -1.78
CA SER A 244 -2.41 5.28 -1.26
C SER A 244 -1.47 4.16 -0.81
N GLU A 245 -1.81 3.51 0.30
CA GLU A 245 -1.11 2.35 0.84
C GLU A 245 -2.03 1.13 0.73
N PHE A 246 -1.50 0.00 0.26
CA PHE A 246 -2.24 -1.26 0.11
C PHE A 246 -1.33 -2.47 0.33
N ILE A 247 -1.90 -3.60 0.75
CA ILE A 247 -1.16 -4.85 0.94
C ILE A 247 -1.14 -5.68 -0.35
N ASP A 248 -0.45 -6.82 -0.32
CA ASP A 248 -0.16 -7.62 -1.52
C ASP A 248 -1.43 -8.14 -2.23
N ASN A 249 -2.53 -8.43 -1.55
CA ASN A 249 -3.77 -8.85 -2.19
C ASN A 249 -4.52 -7.69 -2.93
N GLY A 250 -4.02 -6.46 -2.84
CA GLY A 250 -4.65 -5.27 -3.44
C GLY A 250 -5.64 -4.54 -2.52
N GLU A 251 -5.83 -5.00 -1.28
CA GLU A 251 -6.66 -4.30 -0.29
C GLU A 251 -5.99 -3.03 0.22
N TYR A 252 -6.73 -1.93 0.25
CA TYR A 252 -6.24 -0.66 0.74
C TYR A 252 -6.09 -0.67 2.26
N ILE A 253 -4.91 -0.32 2.74
CA ILE A 253 -4.71 0.14 4.13
C ILE A 253 -5.18 1.60 4.22
N THR A 254 -4.83 2.41 3.20
CA THR A 254 -5.26 3.80 3.11
C THR A 254 -5.49 4.15 1.64
N LYS A 255 -6.75 4.37 1.26
CA LYS A 255 -7.10 4.84 -0.08
C LYS A 255 -7.08 6.38 -0.09
N ARG A 256 -6.33 6.98 -1.00
CA ARG A 256 -6.26 8.43 -1.19
C ARG A 256 -6.63 8.80 -2.62
N ASP A 257 -7.57 9.71 -2.78
CA ASP A 257 -8.01 10.17 -4.09
C ASP A 257 -6.98 11.09 -4.76
N ASN A 258 -6.92 11.04 -6.09
CA ASN A 258 -6.14 11.97 -6.88
C ASN A 258 -6.94 13.27 -7.04
N LEU A 259 -6.97 14.10 -5.99
CA LEU A 259 -7.68 15.37 -6.00
C LEU A 259 -6.91 16.40 -6.85
N PRO A 260 -7.46 16.94 -7.95
CA PRO A 260 -6.80 18.04 -8.64
C PRO A 260 -6.69 19.24 -7.69
N CYS A 261 -5.57 19.97 -7.75
CA CYS A 261 -5.41 21.16 -6.92
C CYS A 261 -6.49 22.20 -7.25
N PRO A 262 -7.26 22.71 -6.27
CA PRO A 262 -8.33 23.67 -6.51
C PRO A 262 -7.82 25.01 -7.09
N SER A 263 -6.57 25.40 -6.80
CA SER A 263 -5.96 26.61 -7.36
C SER A 263 -5.49 26.43 -8.81
N CYS A 264 -4.93 25.26 -9.15
CA CYS A 264 -4.28 25.08 -10.45
C CYS A 264 -4.80 23.98 -11.36
N ASN A 265 -5.74 23.17 -10.89
CA ASN A 265 -6.23 21.96 -11.53
C ASN A 265 -5.13 20.93 -11.87
N GLY A 266 -3.94 21.07 -11.26
CA GLY A 266 -2.80 20.18 -11.45
C GLY A 266 -2.88 18.94 -10.55
N ASN A 267 -2.32 17.81 -11.01
CA ASN A 267 -2.28 16.55 -10.26
C ASN A 267 -1.37 16.65 -9.01
N VAL A 268 -1.79 16.04 -7.89
CA VAL A 268 -1.06 16.13 -6.61
C VAL A 268 0.19 15.28 -6.60
N HIS A 269 1.26 15.80 -6.00
CA HIS A 269 2.44 15.02 -5.65
C HIS A 269 3.06 15.50 -4.33
N SER A 270 2.33 15.35 -3.21
CA SER A 270 2.82 15.05 -1.85
C SER A 270 1.68 15.32 -0.86
N PHE A 271 1.23 14.28 -0.14
CA PHE A 271 0.38 14.46 1.04
C PHE A 271 1.29 14.81 2.22
N ASN A 272 1.12 15.99 2.80
CA ASN A 272 1.82 16.36 4.03
C ASN A 272 1.00 15.81 5.19
N PHE A 273 1.55 14.85 5.93
CA PHE A 273 1.02 14.50 7.23
C PHE A 273 1.50 15.54 8.24
N THR A 274 0.58 16.17 8.95
CA THR A 274 0.94 17.00 10.10
C THR A 274 0.01 16.64 11.26
N ASN A 275 0.55 15.98 12.28
CA ASN A 275 -0.15 15.91 13.55
C ASN A 275 -0.32 17.35 14.05
N ASN A 276 -1.53 17.75 14.42
CA ASN A 276 -1.77 19.04 15.05
C ASN A 276 -0.97 19.09 16.36
N TYR A 277 -0.11 20.12 16.53
CA TYR A 277 0.55 20.33 17.80
C TYR A 277 0.67 21.80 18.24
N PHE A 278 0.53 22.03 19.55
CA PHE A 278 0.89 23.30 20.19
C PHE A 278 2.39 23.33 20.38
N ARG A 279 3.09 24.46 20.15
CA ARG A 279 4.53 24.57 20.44
C ARG A 279 4.81 25.77 21.34
N CYS A 280 5.52 25.56 22.45
CA CYS A 280 5.97 26.67 23.29
C CYS A 280 7.17 27.38 22.64
N LYS A 281 7.15 28.72 22.56
CA LYS A 281 8.26 29.49 21.96
C LYS A 281 9.55 29.41 22.77
N ILE A 282 9.44 29.29 24.09
CA ILE A 282 10.59 29.33 25.00
C ILE A 282 11.25 27.96 25.12
N CYS A 283 10.47 26.91 25.41
CA CYS A 283 11.03 25.58 25.66
C CYS A 283 10.88 24.60 24.48
N GLY A 284 10.21 25.00 23.39
CA GLY A 284 10.12 24.19 22.16
C GLY A 284 9.23 22.94 22.24
N THR A 285 8.66 22.61 23.41
CA THR A 285 7.80 21.44 23.65
C THR A 285 6.58 21.45 22.73
N THR A 286 6.21 20.27 22.19
CA THR A 286 5.07 20.08 21.28
C THR A 286 3.97 19.20 21.91
N TYR A 287 2.69 19.54 21.73
CA TYR A 287 1.54 18.84 22.36
C TYR A 287 0.44 18.51 21.34
N ASP A 288 -0.21 17.34 21.36
CA ASP A 288 -1.24 16.96 20.36
C ASP A 288 -2.68 17.48 20.65
N GLU A 289 -3.59 17.34 19.66
CA GLU A 289 -5.01 17.77 19.75
C GLU A 289 -5.87 16.99 20.76
N LYS A 290 -5.40 15.83 21.24
CA LYS A 290 -6.13 15.01 22.21
C LYS A 290 -5.64 15.22 23.65
N GLY A 291 -4.72 16.16 23.87
CA GLY A 291 -4.34 16.60 25.20
C GLY A 291 -3.91 15.45 26.11
N LYS A 292 -3.00 14.57 25.67
CA LYS A 292 -2.15 13.86 26.64
C LYS A 292 -1.07 14.86 27.08
N VAL A 293 -1.21 15.61 28.17
CA VAL A 293 -1.80 15.30 29.50
C VAL A 293 -3.08 16.11 29.76
N LYS A 294 -4.09 15.47 30.37
CA LYS A 294 -5.52 15.85 30.38
C LYS A 294 -5.85 17.31 30.76
N ASP A 295 -6.88 17.79 30.05
CA ASP A 295 -7.77 18.96 30.22
C ASP A 295 -7.18 20.38 30.20
N HIS A 296 -7.47 21.10 29.11
CA HIS A 296 -8.24 22.36 29.07
C HIS A 296 -8.01 23.04 27.70
N LYS A 297 -9.10 23.33 26.98
CA LYS A 297 -9.11 24.03 25.68
C LYS A 297 -8.66 25.51 25.75
N ASN A 298 -8.12 25.99 26.89
CA ASN A 298 -7.71 27.39 27.12
C ASN A 298 -6.40 27.48 27.93
N LEU A 299 -5.24 27.15 27.34
CA LEU A 299 -3.94 27.34 28.00
C LEU A 299 -3.48 28.80 27.85
N LYS A 300 -3.57 29.59 28.95
CA LYS A 300 -2.94 30.93 29.05
C LYS A 300 -1.41 30.86 29.16
N SER A 301 -0.83 29.70 29.47
CA SER A 301 0.61 29.51 29.63
C SER A 301 1.08 28.06 29.39
N CYS A 302 2.37 27.88 29.10
CA CYS A 302 3.01 26.60 28.78
C CYS A 302 3.11 25.71 30.03
N PRO A 303 2.62 24.47 30.00
CA PRO A 303 2.70 23.59 31.18
C PRO A 303 4.12 23.14 31.51
N THR A 304 5.08 23.25 30.58
CA THR A 304 6.48 22.87 30.82
C THR A 304 7.31 24.01 31.41
N CYS A 305 7.11 25.24 30.97
CA CYS A 305 7.95 26.38 31.41
C CYS A 305 7.16 27.57 31.97
N LYS A 306 5.85 27.40 32.20
CA LYS A 306 4.88 28.41 32.68
C LYS A 306 4.81 29.71 31.88
N SER A 307 5.47 29.80 30.73
CA SER A 307 5.46 30.99 29.88
C SER A 307 4.10 31.18 29.20
N SER A 308 3.58 32.41 29.21
CA SER A 308 2.40 32.79 28.41
C SER A 308 2.60 32.70 26.89
N SER A 309 3.83 32.43 26.43
CA SER A 309 4.22 32.39 25.01
C SER A 309 3.98 31.02 24.34
N VAL A 310 2.75 30.51 24.44
CA VAL A 310 2.31 29.31 23.71
C VAL A 310 1.60 29.74 22.45
N TRP A 311 2.05 29.25 21.30
CA TRP A 311 1.42 29.52 20.03
C TRP A 311 0.90 28.21 19.46
N TYR A 312 -0.36 28.28 19.04
CA TYR A 312 -1.03 27.20 18.36
C TYR A 312 -0.59 27.23 16.90
N ARG A 313 0.19 26.24 16.49
CA ARG A 313 0.49 26.03 15.07
C ARG A 313 -0.39 24.90 14.57
N LYS A 314 -1.56 25.27 14.04
CA LYS A 314 -2.37 24.36 13.25
C LYS A 314 -1.71 24.15 11.90
N ASP A 315 -0.79 23.20 11.83
CA ASP A 315 -0.37 22.69 10.53
C ASP A 315 -1.49 21.79 10.02
N ILE A 316 -2.27 22.32 9.07
CA ILE A 316 -3.50 21.71 8.60
C ILE A 316 -3.13 20.52 7.71
N ASP A 317 -3.63 19.33 8.06
CA ASP A 317 -3.56 18.15 7.19
C ASP A 317 -4.11 18.52 5.82
N GLY A 318 -3.29 18.37 4.79
CA GLY A 318 -3.60 18.94 3.49
C GLY A 318 -2.72 18.42 2.37
N TYR A 319 -3.31 18.41 1.19
CA TYR A 319 -2.64 18.15 -0.06
C TYR A 319 -1.81 19.39 -0.43
N LYS A 320 -0.52 19.20 -0.69
CA LYS A 320 0.33 20.25 -1.25
C LYS A 320 0.42 20.07 -2.76
N CYS A 321 -0.02 21.07 -3.51
CA CYS A 321 0.15 21.09 -4.95
C CYS A 321 1.61 21.29 -5.32
N ARG A 322 2.17 20.44 -6.18
CA ARG A 322 3.55 20.57 -6.65
C ARG A 322 3.71 21.68 -7.71
N THR A 323 2.63 21.97 -8.44
CA THR A 323 2.59 23.02 -9.47
C THR A 323 2.58 24.40 -8.82
N CYS A 324 1.55 24.75 -8.06
CA CYS A 324 1.44 26.09 -7.47
C CYS A 324 1.88 26.19 -6.01
N GLY A 325 2.20 25.08 -5.33
CA GLY A 325 2.54 25.12 -3.90
C GLY A 325 1.35 25.31 -2.95
N THR A 326 0.14 25.49 -3.48
CA THR A 326 -1.10 25.63 -2.70
C THR A 326 -1.32 24.42 -1.79
N LEU A 327 -1.62 24.69 -0.52
CA LEU A 327 -2.08 23.69 0.43
C LEU A 327 -3.61 23.70 0.45
N TYR A 328 -4.24 22.54 0.41
CA TYR A 328 -5.70 22.41 0.37
C TYR A 328 -6.17 21.10 1.01
N ASP A 329 -7.37 21.09 1.56
CA ASP A 329 -8.05 19.89 2.09
C ASP A 329 -9.46 19.81 1.48
N ASN A 330 -9.83 18.66 0.91
CA ASN A 330 -11.16 18.42 0.34
C ASN A 330 -11.68 19.56 -0.56
N LYS A 331 -10.81 20.11 -1.42
CA LYS A 331 -11.00 21.28 -2.30
C LYS A 331 -11.06 22.65 -1.60
N LYS A 332 -11.08 22.71 -0.27
CA LYS A 332 -10.89 23.96 0.49
C LYS A 332 -9.43 24.36 0.45
N ILE A 333 -9.13 25.53 -0.12
CA ILE A 333 -7.78 26.09 -0.12
C ILE A 333 -7.44 26.51 1.31
N LEU A 334 -6.36 25.95 1.85
CA LEU A 334 -5.85 26.23 3.19
C LEU A 334 -4.79 27.34 3.13
N ILE A 335 -3.87 27.22 2.18
CA ILE A 335 -2.89 28.27 1.85
C ILE A 335 -2.91 28.42 0.34
N SER A 336 -3.50 29.52 -0.13
CA SER A 336 -3.45 29.90 -1.53
C SER A 336 -2.04 30.34 -1.88
N ARG A 337 -1.57 29.92 -3.05
CA ARG A 337 -0.34 30.43 -3.64
C ARG A 337 -0.64 30.78 -5.09
N PRO A 338 -0.14 31.92 -5.58
CA PRO A 338 -0.47 32.39 -6.91
C PRO A 338 0.03 31.39 -7.96
N LYS A 339 -0.76 31.22 -9.02
CA LYS A 339 -0.25 30.63 -10.25
C LYS A 339 0.80 31.56 -10.82
N VAL A 340 2.04 31.13 -10.77
CA VAL A 340 3.11 31.84 -11.43
C VAL A 340 3.12 31.44 -12.91
N THR A 341 2.99 32.41 -13.80
CA THR A 341 3.26 32.20 -15.22
C THR A 341 4.72 32.56 -15.46
N CYS A 342 5.46 31.72 -16.16
CA CYS A 342 6.85 32.03 -16.46
C CYS A 342 6.92 33.25 -17.38
N SER A 343 7.52 34.33 -16.91
CA SER A 343 7.77 35.55 -17.67
C SER A 343 8.66 35.32 -18.90
N ASN A 344 9.56 34.32 -18.87
CA ASN A 344 10.43 33.98 -20.00
C ASN A 344 9.68 33.33 -21.18
N CYS A 345 8.98 32.21 -20.96
CA CYS A 345 8.38 31.41 -22.05
C CYS A 345 6.84 31.40 -22.06
N LYS A 346 6.23 32.28 -21.25
CA LYS A 346 4.77 32.39 -21.03
C LYS A 346 4.10 31.08 -20.62
N SER A 347 4.87 30.11 -20.11
CA SER A 347 4.37 28.80 -19.70
C SER A 347 3.63 28.88 -18.39
N LYS A 348 2.45 28.24 -18.36
CA LYS A 348 1.70 27.97 -17.13
C LYS A 348 2.27 26.79 -16.32
N ALA A 349 3.30 26.10 -16.83
CA ALA A 349 3.92 24.93 -16.21
C ALA A 349 5.12 25.30 -15.33
N THR A 350 4.87 26.03 -14.24
CA THR A 350 5.86 26.29 -13.19
C THR A 350 5.60 25.39 -11.99
N HIS A 351 6.65 24.92 -11.30
CA HIS A 351 6.58 24.06 -10.12
C HIS A 351 7.17 24.74 -8.90
N PHE A 352 6.48 24.68 -7.77
CA PHE A 352 6.94 25.27 -6.53
C PHE A 352 7.95 24.36 -5.80
N GLN A 353 9.12 24.90 -5.45
CA GLN A 353 10.18 24.20 -4.72
C GLN A 353 10.25 24.66 -3.26
N SER A 354 9.77 23.80 -2.35
CA SER A 354 9.60 24.15 -0.93
C SER A 354 10.88 24.41 -0.15
N THR A 355 12.01 23.81 -0.54
CA THR A 355 13.29 23.99 0.17
C THR A 355 13.90 25.36 -0.03
N LYS A 356 13.50 26.08 -1.08
CA LYS A 356 14.06 27.38 -1.46
C LYS A 356 13.01 28.49 -1.59
N ASN A 357 11.72 28.16 -1.47
CA ASN A 357 10.60 29.09 -1.67
C ASN A 357 10.58 29.79 -3.05
N HIS A 358 10.91 29.08 -4.13
CA HIS A 358 10.89 29.59 -5.52
C HIS A 358 10.09 28.67 -6.45
N TYR A 359 9.73 29.16 -7.64
CA TYR A 359 9.10 28.39 -8.71
C TYR A 359 10.11 28.02 -9.79
N TYR A 360 9.90 26.90 -10.48
CA TYR A 360 10.73 26.38 -11.55
C TYR A 360 9.88 26.14 -12.81
N CYS A 361 10.20 26.77 -13.93
CA CYS A 361 9.49 26.54 -15.19
C CYS A 361 9.98 25.26 -15.86
N GLU A 362 9.12 24.26 -16.06
CA GLU A 362 9.50 23.03 -16.78
C GLU A 362 9.77 23.25 -18.26
N LYS A 363 9.18 24.31 -18.83
CA LYS A 363 9.25 24.58 -20.26
C LYS A 363 10.58 25.23 -20.63
N CYS A 364 10.99 26.29 -19.94
CA CYS A 364 12.27 26.97 -20.20
C CYS A 364 13.37 26.69 -19.17
N GLY A 365 13.08 26.09 -18.02
CA GLY A 365 14.06 25.86 -16.95
C GLY A 365 14.27 27.05 -16.01
N SER A 366 13.63 28.20 -16.24
CA SER A 366 13.85 29.42 -15.43
C SER A 366 13.38 29.23 -13.99
N THR A 367 14.09 29.79 -13.02
CA THR A 367 13.57 29.96 -11.66
C THR A 367 12.88 31.30 -11.52
N LEU A 368 11.79 31.33 -10.77
CA LEU A 368 10.88 32.48 -10.65
C LEU A 368 10.53 32.72 -9.16
N ASN A 369 10.32 33.97 -8.78
CA ASN A 369 9.76 34.31 -7.46
C ASN A 369 8.21 34.16 -7.44
N GLU A 370 7.58 34.51 -6.33
CA GLU A 370 6.11 34.44 -6.17
C GLU A 370 5.34 35.42 -7.08
N LYS A 371 6.01 36.47 -7.60
CA LYS A 371 5.44 37.41 -8.58
C LYS A 371 5.61 36.94 -10.03
N GLY A 372 6.37 35.86 -10.27
CA GLY A 372 6.72 35.40 -11.60
C GLY A 372 7.86 36.15 -12.28
N GLU A 373 8.60 36.94 -11.52
CA GLU A 373 9.84 37.56 -11.98
C GLU A 373 10.94 36.50 -11.98
N ILE A 374 11.81 36.54 -12.99
CA ILE A 374 12.89 35.58 -13.17
C ILE A 374 13.96 35.82 -12.11
N THR A 375 14.18 34.85 -11.22
CA THR A 375 15.31 34.86 -10.27
C THR A 375 16.55 34.19 -10.86
N SER A 376 16.38 33.32 -11.86
CA SER A 376 17.47 32.84 -12.72
C SER A 376 16.91 32.43 -14.08
N LEU A 377 17.55 32.87 -15.17
CA LEU A 377 17.13 32.46 -16.51
C LEU A 377 17.32 30.96 -16.68
N GLY A 378 16.36 30.33 -17.36
CA GLY A 378 16.50 28.98 -17.87
C GLY A 378 16.48 29.05 -19.37
N GLU A 379 17.46 28.38 -19.95
CA GLU A 379 17.68 28.23 -21.37
C GLU A 379 17.09 26.86 -21.73
N ASN A 380 16.07 26.75 -22.59
CA ASN A 380 15.67 25.47 -23.22
C ASN A 380 15.14 25.72 -24.64
N LEU A 381 15.59 24.89 -25.59
CA LEU A 381 14.99 24.74 -26.92
C LEU A 381 13.60 24.08 -26.84
N LEU A 382 12.57 24.76 -27.36
CA LEU A 382 11.18 24.27 -27.35
C LEU A 382 10.85 23.26 -28.44
N ASN A 383 11.51 23.38 -29.59
CA ASN A 383 11.29 22.52 -30.74
C ASN A 383 12.64 22.10 -31.29
N CYS A 384 12.68 20.90 -31.85
CA CYS A 384 13.82 20.46 -32.64
C CYS A 384 13.93 21.35 -33.89
N ILE A 385 15.03 22.09 -34.03
CA ILE A 385 15.27 23.01 -35.17
C ILE A 385 15.14 22.25 -36.51
N LEU A 386 15.54 20.98 -36.52
CA LEU A 386 15.61 20.16 -37.73
C LEU A 386 14.29 19.53 -38.18
N CYS A 387 13.52 18.95 -37.26
CA CYS A 387 12.27 18.24 -37.62
C CYS A 387 11.00 18.94 -37.09
N LYS A 388 11.15 20.13 -36.51
CA LYS A 388 10.08 20.92 -35.87
C LYS A 388 9.28 20.18 -34.79
N SER A 389 9.74 19.02 -34.33
CA SER A 389 9.01 18.27 -33.31
C SER A 389 9.19 18.88 -31.93
N GLY A 390 8.11 18.97 -31.16
CA GLY A 390 8.14 19.35 -29.74
C GLY A 390 8.61 18.23 -28.80
N LYS A 391 9.20 17.15 -29.33
CA LYS A 391 9.69 16.00 -28.55
C LYS A 391 11.19 16.11 -28.26
N VAL A 392 11.60 17.24 -27.68
CA VAL A 392 12.98 17.48 -27.25
C VAL A 392 13.08 17.26 -25.72
N ARG A 393 14.10 16.53 -25.26
CA ARG A 393 14.35 16.27 -23.83
C ARG A 393 15.71 16.80 -23.42
N PHE A 394 15.78 17.50 -22.29
CA PHE A 394 17.02 17.92 -21.67
C PHE A 394 17.59 16.80 -20.78
N ASN A 395 18.86 16.45 -20.98
CA ASN A 395 19.61 15.58 -20.09
C ASN A 395 20.42 16.44 -19.12
N LYS A 396 19.99 16.46 -17.85
CA LYS A 396 20.63 17.27 -16.80
C LYS A 396 22.07 16.85 -16.48
N ILE A 397 22.46 15.60 -16.77
CA ILE A 397 23.82 15.12 -16.50
C ILE A 397 24.79 15.66 -17.54
N GLU A 398 24.40 15.58 -18.81
CA GLU A 398 25.25 16.00 -19.95
C GLU A 398 25.08 17.48 -20.30
N SER A 399 24.07 18.15 -19.75
CA SER A 399 23.70 19.53 -20.11
C SER A 399 23.42 19.70 -21.61
N LYS A 400 22.71 18.73 -22.20
CA LYS A 400 22.38 18.65 -23.64
C LYS A 400 20.90 18.38 -23.89
N TYR A 401 20.40 18.75 -25.06
CA TYR A 401 19.05 18.42 -25.54
C TYR A 401 19.06 17.32 -26.59
N TYR A 402 18.03 16.48 -26.60
CA TYR A 402 17.88 15.38 -27.54
C TYR A 402 16.49 15.37 -28.15
N CYS A 403 16.41 15.36 -29.49
CA CYS A 403 15.15 15.12 -30.19
C CYS A 403 14.86 13.63 -30.26
N ILE A 404 13.72 13.17 -29.73
CA ILE A 404 13.35 11.74 -29.71
C ILE A 404 13.00 11.22 -31.11
N ILE A 405 12.58 12.10 -32.03
CA ILE A 405 12.12 11.71 -33.37
C ILE A 405 13.28 11.53 -34.33
N CYS A 406 14.17 12.52 -34.41
CA CYS A 406 15.29 12.50 -35.35
C CYS A 406 16.63 12.23 -34.68
N ALA A 407 16.67 11.94 -33.37
CA ALA A 407 17.89 11.66 -32.62
C ALA A 407 18.97 12.78 -32.67
N SER A 408 18.59 14.02 -33.02
CA SER A 408 19.53 15.17 -33.03
C SER A 408 19.86 15.64 -31.62
N ILE A 409 21.11 16.05 -31.41
CA ILE A 409 21.67 16.50 -30.13
C ILE A 409 22.01 17.99 -30.24
N TYR A 410 21.64 18.75 -29.21
CA TYR A 410 21.93 20.17 -29.09
C TYR A 410 22.65 20.44 -27.78
N ASP A 411 23.55 21.42 -27.77
CA ASP A 411 24.18 21.89 -26.56
C ASP A 411 23.22 22.75 -25.71
N LYS A 412 23.71 23.29 -24.59
CA LYS A 412 22.91 24.16 -23.71
C LYS A 412 22.43 25.46 -24.38
N ASN A 413 23.15 25.96 -25.39
CA ASN A 413 22.82 27.19 -26.14
C ASN A 413 21.81 26.93 -27.26
N GLY A 414 21.59 25.66 -27.59
CA GLY A 414 20.70 25.22 -28.64
C GLY A 414 21.35 25.08 -30.01
N GLU A 415 22.67 25.11 -30.06
CA GLU A 415 23.46 24.82 -31.26
C GLU A 415 23.49 23.31 -31.51
N ILE A 416 23.49 22.92 -32.80
CA ILE A 416 23.45 21.51 -33.18
C ILE A 416 24.84 20.90 -33.01
N GLU A 417 25.03 20.07 -31.99
CA GLU A 417 26.26 19.26 -31.86
C GLU A 417 26.23 18.03 -32.78
N LYS A 418 25.05 17.40 -32.94
CA LYS A 418 24.88 16.24 -33.80
C LYS A 418 23.54 16.29 -34.54
N LYS A 419 23.61 16.37 -35.86
CA LYS A 419 22.45 16.21 -36.74
C LYS A 419 22.05 14.73 -36.80
N GLY A 420 20.79 14.43 -36.50
CA GLY A 420 20.26 13.08 -36.61
C GLY A 420 19.15 12.99 -37.67
N SER A 421 18.94 11.80 -38.24
CA SER A 421 17.91 11.55 -39.26
C SER A 421 16.85 10.55 -38.75
N PRO A 422 15.58 10.64 -39.21
CA PRO A 422 14.57 9.64 -38.90
C PRO A 422 15.02 8.26 -39.42
N HIS A 423 15.12 7.27 -38.55
CA HIS A 423 15.60 5.94 -38.94
C HIS A 423 14.45 5.02 -39.34
N GLU A 424 14.59 4.42 -40.51
CA GLU A 424 13.72 3.35 -40.98
C GLU A 424 14.03 2.04 -40.24
N CYS A 425 12.99 1.33 -39.82
CA CYS A 425 13.16 0.04 -39.18
C CYS A 425 13.71 -1.00 -40.19
N PRO A 426 14.85 -1.66 -39.90
CA PRO A 426 15.40 -2.69 -40.78
C PRO A 426 14.51 -3.95 -40.89
N VAL A 427 13.57 -4.15 -39.95
CA VAL A 427 12.66 -5.31 -39.94
C VAL A 427 11.39 -5.06 -40.76
N CYS A 428 10.71 -3.94 -40.55
CA CYS A 428 9.40 -3.68 -41.13
C CYS A 428 9.37 -2.48 -42.10
N LYS A 429 10.52 -1.85 -42.38
CA LYS A 429 10.69 -0.74 -43.33
C LYS A 429 9.85 0.52 -43.06
N ARG A 430 9.35 0.69 -41.83
CA ARG A 430 8.58 1.87 -41.40
C ARG A 430 9.47 2.88 -40.67
N LYS A 431 9.24 4.17 -40.90
CA LYS A 431 9.95 5.31 -40.30
C LYS A 431 9.42 5.72 -38.91
N THR A 432 8.94 4.75 -38.12
CA THR A 432 8.36 4.98 -36.78
C THR A 432 9.18 4.25 -35.73
N THR A 433 10.36 4.79 -35.45
CA THR A 433 11.31 4.21 -34.49
C THR A 433 11.60 5.22 -33.39
N ARG A 434 11.73 4.75 -32.15
CA ARG A 434 12.10 5.59 -30.99
C ARG A 434 13.51 5.27 -30.57
N TYR A 435 14.33 6.29 -30.38
CA TYR A 435 15.68 6.09 -29.87
C TYR A 435 15.66 5.93 -28.34
N ASN A 436 16.17 4.80 -27.86
CA ASN A 436 16.45 4.53 -26.47
C ASN A 436 17.86 5.04 -26.13
N PHE A 437 17.93 6.22 -25.51
CA PHE A 437 19.19 6.88 -25.14
C PHE A 437 20.02 6.09 -24.11
N THR A 438 19.38 5.26 -23.27
CA THR A 438 20.10 4.47 -22.26
C THR A 438 20.86 3.31 -22.88
N GLU A 439 20.29 2.71 -23.92
CA GLU A 439 20.85 1.52 -24.59
C GLU A 439 21.54 1.87 -25.91
N LYS A 440 21.41 3.12 -26.38
CA LYS A 440 21.88 3.60 -27.69
C LYS A 440 21.32 2.79 -28.87
N GLN A 441 20.03 2.45 -28.80
CA GLN A 441 19.33 1.59 -29.78
C GLN A 441 18.01 2.21 -30.23
N PHE A 442 17.52 1.81 -31.40
CA PHE A 442 16.19 2.14 -31.90
C PHE A 442 15.21 1.02 -31.62
N LEU A 443 14.05 1.34 -31.07
CA LEU A 443 12.94 0.43 -30.92
C LEU A 443 11.88 0.73 -31.98
N CYS A 444 11.45 -0.29 -32.73
CA CYS A 444 10.34 -0.17 -33.65
C CYS A 444 9.01 -0.30 -32.89
N ASP A 445 8.19 0.74 -32.93
CA ASP A 445 6.87 0.77 -32.29
C ASP A 445 5.89 -0.26 -32.89
N VAL A 446 6.17 -0.79 -34.10
CA VAL A 446 5.27 -1.67 -34.85
C VAL A 446 5.55 -3.15 -34.60
N CYS A 447 6.80 -3.58 -34.73
CA CYS A 447 7.18 -5.00 -34.59
C CYS A 447 7.89 -5.33 -33.28
N GLY A 448 8.10 -4.32 -32.41
CA GLY A 448 8.78 -4.49 -31.13
C GLY A 448 10.28 -4.78 -31.23
N SER A 449 10.86 -4.68 -32.44
CA SER A 449 12.27 -4.98 -32.66
C SER A 449 13.19 -3.86 -32.23
N SER A 450 14.32 -4.21 -31.61
CA SER A 450 15.42 -3.31 -31.25
C SER A 450 16.55 -3.41 -32.28
N PHE A 451 17.20 -2.31 -32.65
CA PHE A 451 18.34 -2.31 -33.59
C PHE A 451 19.32 -1.15 -33.36
N GLU A 452 20.59 -1.32 -33.72
CA GLU A 452 21.63 -0.30 -33.51
C GLU A 452 21.59 0.85 -34.54
N GLU A 453 22.00 2.05 -34.12
CA GLU A 453 22.05 3.25 -34.98
C GLU A 453 22.99 3.07 -36.19
N LYS A 454 24.25 2.68 -35.93
CA LYS A 454 25.32 2.66 -36.94
C LYS A 454 25.23 1.47 -37.90
N THR A 455 24.97 0.29 -37.37
CA THR A 455 25.04 -0.97 -38.13
C THR A 455 23.71 -1.40 -38.72
N LYS A 456 22.59 -0.82 -38.26
CA LYS A 456 21.21 -1.31 -38.50
C LYS A 456 21.01 -2.78 -38.11
N LYS A 457 21.94 -3.38 -37.36
CA LYS A 457 21.87 -4.75 -36.89
C LYS A 457 20.68 -4.88 -35.93
N VAL A 458 19.80 -5.82 -36.22
CA VAL A 458 18.63 -6.10 -35.38
C VAL A 458 19.10 -6.94 -34.19
N ILE A 459 18.82 -6.44 -33.00
CA ILE A 459 19.23 -7.02 -31.73
C ILE A 459 18.15 -8.00 -31.26
N ASP A 460 16.86 -7.64 -31.38
CA ASP A 460 15.73 -8.52 -31.11
C ASP A 460 14.68 -8.50 -32.25
N LYS A 461 14.30 -9.67 -32.78
CA LYS A 461 13.08 -9.88 -33.59
C LYS A 461 12.18 -10.90 -32.89
N LYS A 462 10.85 -10.74 -32.93
CA LYS A 462 9.92 -11.91 -32.90
C LYS A 462 8.47 -11.58 -33.30
N PRO A 463 8.01 -11.97 -34.49
CA PRO A 463 6.61 -12.32 -34.73
C PRO A 463 6.36 -13.81 -34.40
N PHE A 464 5.36 -14.11 -33.56
CA PHE A 464 4.91 -15.49 -33.31
C PHE A 464 3.92 -15.94 -34.39
N LYS A 465 4.16 -17.10 -35.02
CA LYS A 465 3.12 -17.77 -35.82
C LYS A 465 1.99 -18.25 -34.89
N PRO A 466 0.72 -18.32 -35.35
CA PRO A 466 -0.37 -18.92 -34.57
C PRO A 466 -0.11 -20.40 -34.26
N CYS A 467 -0.64 -20.88 -33.14
CA CYS A 467 -0.47 -22.28 -32.74
C CYS A 467 -1.08 -23.21 -33.80
N PRO A 468 -0.30 -24.15 -34.39
CA PRO A 468 -0.79 -25.00 -35.48
C PRO A 468 -1.99 -25.86 -35.06
N ARG A 469 -2.06 -26.28 -33.79
CA ARG A 469 -3.16 -27.11 -33.26
C ARG A 469 -4.46 -26.35 -33.03
N CYS A 470 -4.41 -25.21 -32.33
CA CYS A 470 -5.63 -24.55 -31.85
C CYS A 470 -5.85 -23.14 -32.43
N LYS A 471 -4.99 -22.73 -33.38
CA LYS A 471 -4.95 -21.43 -34.06
C LYS A 471 -4.83 -20.22 -33.10
N ASN A 472 -4.48 -20.47 -31.84
CA ASN A 472 -4.36 -19.43 -30.81
C ASN A 472 -3.02 -18.71 -30.91
N LYS A 473 -3.02 -17.39 -30.69
CA LYS A 473 -1.81 -16.55 -30.67
C LYS A 473 -1.25 -16.33 -29.26
N SER A 474 -1.88 -16.92 -28.23
CA SER A 474 -1.46 -16.79 -26.84
C SER A 474 -0.51 -17.92 -26.45
N TYR A 475 0.74 -17.54 -26.18
CA TYR A 475 1.81 -18.41 -25.72
C TYR A 475 2.32 -17.96 -24.36
N GLY A 476 2.64 -18.91 -23.49
CA GLY A 476 3.52 -18.71 -22.33
C GLY A 476 4.95 -19.07 -22.69
N TYR A 477 5.93 -18.50 -22.00
CA TYR A 477 7.36 -18.83 -22.17
C TYR A 477 7.90 -19.45 -20.89
N ASN A 478 8.37 -20.69 -20.96
CA ASN A 478 9.12 -21.34 -19.90
C ASN A 478 10.61 -21.00 -20.05
N ARG A 479 11.13 -20.23 -19.10
CA ARG A 479 12.54 -19.82 -19.07
C ARG A 479 13.50 -20.95 -18.67
N GLN A 480 13.05 -21.93 -17.88
CA GLN A 480 13.89 -23.03 -17.42
C GLN A 480 14.23 -23.98 -18.57
N GLU A 481 13.22 -24.31 -19.38
CA GLU A 481 13.36 -25.22 -20.51
C GLU A 481 13.57 -24.50 -21.86
N ARG A 482 13.63 -23.16 -21.84
CA ARG A 482 13.79 -22.32 -23.05
C ARG A 482 12.78 -22.66 -24.14
N CYS A 483 11.51 -22.83 -23.77
CA CYS A 483 10.44 -23.25 -24.66
C CYS A 483 9.19 -22.38 -24.49
N TYR A 484 8.36 -22.31 -25.52
CA TYR A 484 7.04 -21.65 -25.50
C TYR A 484 5.94 -22.71 -25.38
N TYR A 485 4.88 -22.46 -24.63
CA TYR A 485 3.72 -23.34 -24.59
C TYR A 485 2.44 -22.60 -24.98
N CYS A 486 1.53 -23.27 -25.68
CA CYS A 486 0.25 -22.68 -26.02
C CYS A 486 -0.68 -22.71 -24.80
N ASN A 487 -1.17 -21.54 -24.37
CA ASN A 487 -2.04 -21.42 -23.19
C ASN A 487 -3.40 -22.13 -23.31
N LYS A 488 -3.76 -22.55 -24.54
CA LYS A 488 -5.05 -23.20 -24.84
C LYS A 488 -4.95 -24.72 -24.90
N CYS A 489 -3.95 -25.25 -25.61
CA CYS A 489 -3.81 -26.70 -25.81
C CYS A 489 -2.64 -27.33 -25.04
N GLY A 490 -1.74 -26.54 -24.44
CA GLY A 490 -0.58 -27.05 -23.72
C GLY A 490 0.59 -27.50 -24.60
N SER A 491 0.46 -27.44 -25.94
CA SER A 491 1.56 -27.80 -26.86
C SER A 491 2.80 -26.94 -26.60
N VAL A 492 3.98 -27.54 -26.64
CA VAL A 492 5.27 -26.90 -26.34
C VAL A 492 6.10 -26.77 -27.62
N PHE A 493 6.78 -25.63 -27.78
CA PHE A 493 7.57 -25.22 -28.94
C PHE A 493 8.94 -24.75 -28.48
N ASP A 494 9.99 -24.98 -29.26
CA ASP A 494 11.33 -24.46 -28.97
C ASP A 494 11.47 -22.96 -29.28
N GLU A 495 12.67 -22.40 -29.10
CA GLU A 495 12.94 -20.99 -29.40
C GLU A 495 12.77 -20.62 -30.88
N ASN A 496 12.83 -21.62 -31.76
CA ASN A 496 12.64 -21.54 -33.22
C ASN A 496 11.19 -21.81 -33.65
N GLN A 497 10.26 -21.96 -32.70
CA GLN A 497 8.86 -22.32 -32.92
C GLN A 497 8.65 -23.72 -33.54
N LYS A 498 9.64 -24.62 -33.42
CA LYS A 498 9.48 -26.04 -33.77
C LYS A 498 8.73 -26.73 -32.63
N LEU A 499 7.72 -27.52 -32.97
CA LEU A 499 6.91 -28.25 -32.01
C LEU A 499 7.78 -29.30 -31.28
N ILE A 500 7.87 -29.20 -29.95
CA ILE A 500 8.56 -30.16 -29.08
C ILE A 500 7.55 -31.18 -28.54
N VAL A 501 6.44 -30.70 -27.98
CA VAL A 501 5.39 -31.53 -27.40
C VAL A 501 4.08 -31.18 -28.07
N ASP A 502 3.51 -32.14 -28.80
CA ASP A 502 2.19 -31.98 -29.37
C ASP A 502 1.11 -32.33 -28.33
N GLN A 503 0.11 -31.47 -28.19
CA GLN A 503 -0.99 -31.69 -27.26
C GLN A 503 -2.30 -31.18 -27.85
N GLU A 504 -3.33 -32.00 -27.75
CA GLU A 504 -4.66 -31.59 -28.16
C GLU A 504 -5.32 -30.74 -27.06
N PRO A 505 -6.16 -29.75 -27.43
CA PRO A 505 -7.00 -29.05 -26.47
C PRO A 505 -7.80 -30.05 -25.62
N LEU A 506 -7.86 -29.82 -24.31
CA LEU A 506 -8.74 -30.58 -23.44
C LEU A 506 -10.20 -30.14 -23.67
N ILE A 507 -11.09 -31.10 -23.93
CA ILE A 507 -12.54 -30.89 -23.79
C ILE A 507 -12.91 -31.38 -22.40
N CYS A 508 -13.55 -30.53 -21.61
CA CYS A 508 -13.96 -30.90 -20.26
C CYS A 508 -15.05 -31.97 -20.32
N ASN A 509 -14.71 -33.24 -20.08
CA ASN A 509 -15.62 -34.40 -20.11
C ASN A 509 -16.80 -34.34 -19.11
N ARG A 510 -16.87 -33.30 -18.26
CA ARG A 510 -17.98 -33.10 -17.30
C ARG A 510 -19.03 -32.09 -17.75
N CYS A 511 -18.68 -31.17 -18.64
CA CYS A 511 -19.61 -30.13 -19.11
C CYS A 511 -19.45 -29.83 -20.61
N ASP A 512 -18.74 -30.69 -21.32
CA ASP A 512 -18.39 -30.65 -22.75
C ASP A 512 -17.81 -29.31 -23.23
N SER A 513 -17.30 -28.52 -22.30
CA SER A 513 -16.78 -27.20 -22.59
C SER A 513 -15.35 -27.27 -23.14
N LYS A 514 -15.14 -26.61 -24.29
CA LYS A 514 -13.81 -26.36 -24.88
C LYS A 514 -13.03 -25.23 -24.17
N ARG A 515 -13.58 -24.65 -23.09
CA ARG A 515 -13.00 -23.51 -22.35
C ARG A 515 -12.09 -23.98 -21.20
N THR A 516 -11.08 -24.77 -21.53
CA THR A 516 -10.04 -25.17 -20.59
C THR A 516 -8.81 -24.29 -20.75
N VAL A 517 -8.12 -23.99 -19.66
CA VAL A 517 -6.85 -23.25 -19.67
C VAL A 517 -5.77 -24.13 -19.05
N PHE A 518 -4.65 -24.27 -19.76
CA PHE A 518 -3.49 -25.01 -19.27
C PHE A 518 -2.61 -24.12 -18.37
N SER A 519 -2.21 -24.66 -17.23
CA SER A 519 -1.29 -24.06 -16.28
C SER A 519 0.01 -24.86 -16.28
N PHE A 520 1.05 -24.32 -16.92
CA PHE A 520 2.34 -25.00 -17.02
C PHE A 520 2.99 -25.23 -15.64
N GLU A 521 2.92 -24.23 -14.74
CA GLU A 521 3.49 -24.32 -13.38
C GLU A 521 2.93 -25.48 -12.56
N LYS A 522 1.63 -25.77 -12.75
CA LYS A 522 0.94 -26.86 -12.04
C LYS A 522 0.89 -28.15 -12.85
N LYS A 523 1.24 -28.09 -14.14
CA LYS A 523 1.01 -29.15 -15.12
C LYS A 523 -0.45 -29.63 -15.10
N GLU A 524 -1.38 -28.69 -15.08
CA GLU A 524 -2.83 -28.96 -14.93
C GLU A 524 -3.66 -28.14 -15.93
N PHE A 525 -4.82 -28.66 -16.31
CA PHE A 525 -5.86 -27.92 -17.02
C PHE A 525 -6.99 -27.53 -16.06
N SER A 526 -7.52 -26.32 -16.19
CA SER A 526 -8.71 -25.87 -15.44
C SER A 526 -9.86 -25.55 -16.38
N CYS A 527 -11.02 -26.17 -16.17
CA CYS A 527 -12.24 -25.82 -16.90
C CYS A 527 -12.82 -24.51 -16.36
N LYS A 528 -12.99 -23.51 -17.21
CA LYS A 528 -13.56 -22.20 -16.82
C LYS A 528 -15.08 -22.24 -16.55
N VAL A 529 -15.75 -23.33 -16.90
CA VAL A 529 -17.22 -23.47 -16.75
C VAL A 529 -17.56 -24.15 -15.42
N CYS A 530 -17.12 -25.40 -15.22
CA CYS A 530 -17.43 -26.17 -14.00
C CYS A 530 -16.36 -26.03 -12.91
N GLY A 531 -15.16 -25.55 -13.26
CA GLY A 531 -14.04 -25.43 -12.32
C GLY A 531 -13.24 -26.71 -12.13
N SER A 532 -13.57 -27.80 -12.84
CA SER A 532 -12.82 -29.06 -12.74
C SER A 532 -11.36 -28.87 -13.12
N VAL A 533 -10.49 -29.58 -12.42
CA VAL A 533 -9.05 -29.57 -12.65
C VAL A 533 -8.62 -30.94 -13.16
N TYR A 534 -7.82 -30.94 -14.21
CA TYR A 534 -7.29 -32.14 -14.85
C TYR A 534 -5.77 -32.10 -14.80
N ASP A 535 -5.12 -33.24 -14.68
CA ASP A 535 -3.67 -33.33 -14.78
C ASP A 535 -3.19 -33.13 -16.22
N PHE A 536 -1.88 -33.14 -16.40
CA PHE A 536 -1.21 -33.08 -17.69
C PHE A 536 -1.59 -34.25 -18.62
N LYS A 537 -1.99 -35.40 -18.07
CA LYS A 537 -2.48 -36.57 -18.80
C LYS A 537 -3.99 -36.49 -19.08
N LYS A 538 -4.63 -35.35 -18.81
CA LYS A 538 -6.07 -35.11 -18.99
C LYS A 538 -6.97 -35.97 -18.10
N LYS A 539 -6.44 -36.57 -17.03
CA LYS A 539 -7.22 -37.24 -16.00
C LYS A 539 -7.79 -36.19 -15.05
N CYS A 540 -9.09 -36.23 -14.79
CA CYS A 540 -9.73 -35.32 -13.84
C CYS A 540 -9.19 -35.61 -12.42
N ILE A 541 -8.49 -34.66 -11.80
CA ILE A 541 -7.97 -34.78 -10.44
C ILE A 541 -8.92 -34.14 -9.43
N ILE A 542 -9.51 -32.99 -9.79
CA ILE A 542 -10.45 -32.29 -8.93
C ILE A 542 -11.81 -32.24 -9.63
N PRO A 543 -12.72 -33.15 -9.26
CA PRO A 543 -14.07 -33.18 -9.78
C PRO A 543 -14.92 -32.04 -9.23
N ARG A 544 -14.95 -30.85 -9.87
CA ARG A 544 -15.85 -29.77 -9.43
C ARG A 544 -17.18 -29.81 -10.19
N ASN A 545 -18.24 -30.17 -9.49
CA ASN A 545 -19.59 -29.81 -9.88
C ASN A 545 -19.99 -28.55 -9.10
N LYS A 546 -20.56 -27.56 -9.78
CA LYS A 546 -21.50 -26.66 -9.09
C LYS A 546 -22.80 -27.44 -8.82
N GLN A 547 -22.74 -28.47 -7.99
CA GLN A 547 -23.93 -29.19 -7.55
C GLN A 547 -24.74 -28.27 -6.63
N LYS A 548 -26.07 -28.33 -6.74
CA LYS A 548 -26.94 -27.71 -5.73
C LYS A 548 -26.68 -28.41 -4.40
N CYS A 549 -26.65 -27.68 -3.29
CA CYS A 549 -26.56 -28.32 -1.97
C CYS A 549 -27.72 -29.29 -1.78
N LEU A 550 -27.45 -30.55 -1.43
CA LEU A 550 -28.48 -31.58 -1.23
C LEU A 550 -29.44 -31.25 -0.08
N SER A 551 -29.01 -30.47 0.92
CA SER A 551 -29.86 -30.09 2.07
C SER A 551 -30.79 -28.93 1.75
N CYS A 552 -30.30 -27.86 1.09
CA CYS A 552 -31.07 -26.63 0.88
C CYS A 552 -31.38 -26.31 -0.60
N ASN A 553 -30.98 -27.16 -1.53
CA ASN A 553 -31.20 -27.06 -2.98
C ASN A 553 -30.72 -25.75 -3.65
N ARG A 554 -29.85 -24.96 -3.00
CA ARG A 554 -29.33 -23.67 -3.54
C ARG A 554 -28.09 -23.87 -4.43
N LYS A 555 -28.02 -23.11 -5.53
CA LYS A 555 -26.94 -23.13 -6.57
C LYS A 555 -25.68 -22.33 -6.19
N THR A 556 -25.74 -21.49 -5.16
CA THR A 556 -24.65 -20.58 -4.74
C THR A 556 -23.89 -21.18 -3.57
N THR A 557 -23.07 -22.19 -3.87
CA THR A 557 -22.25 -22.85 -2.87
C THR A 557 -20.78 -22.63 -3.23
N SER A 558 -20.15 -21.67 -2.56
CA SER A 558 -18.70 -21.69 -2.37
C SER A 558 -18.42 -22.78 -1.34
N TYR A 559 -17.70 -23.81 -1.76
CA TYR A 559 -17.27 -24.89 -0.88
C TYR A 559 -15.92 -24.53 -0.29
N ASN A 560 -15.84 -24.49 1.04
CA ASN A 560 -14.57 -24.34 1.75
C ASN A 560 -13.99 -25.74 1.95
N ILE A 561 -12.73 -25.94 1.55
CA ILE A 561 -12.00 -27.21 1.76
C ILE A 561 -11.14 -27.01 3.00
N SER A 562 -11.69 -27.41 4.15
CA SER A 562 -10.94 -27.61 5.38
C SER A 562 -11.36 -28.98 5.91
N ASP A 563 -10.39 -29.86 6.15
CA ASP A 563 -10.56 -31.14 6.85
C ASP A 563 -11.39 -32.24 6.15
N ASN A 564 -11.16 -32.50 4.85
CA ASN A 564 -11.74 -33.63 4.09
C ASN A 564 -13.28 -33.68 3.96
N PHE A 565 -13.99 -32.58 4.26
CA PHE A 565 -15.43 -32.47 3.98
C PHE A 565 -15.78 -31.13 3.34
N TYR A 566 -16.95 -31.10 2.70
CA TYR A 566 -17.51 -29.91 2.06
C TYR A 566 -18.54 -29.26 2.99
N THR A 567 -18.41 -27.95 3.23
CA THR A 567 -19.41 -27.18 4.00
C THR A 567 -20.25 -26.30 3.08
N CYS A 568 -21.58 -26.41 3.17
CA CYS A 568 -22.49 -25.52 2.46
C CYS A 568 -22.62 -24.17 3.17
N GLN A 569 -22.12 -23.09 2.56
CA GLN A 569 -22.23 -21.73 3.13
C GLN A 569 -23.67 -21.20 3.29
N SER A 570 -24.68 -21.84 2.69
CA SER A 570 -26.08 -21.40 2.83
C SER A 570 -26.80 -22.01 4.03
N CYS A 571 -26.53 -23.29 4.34
CA CYS A 571 -27.24 -24.03 5.39
C CYS A 571 -26.31 -24.64 6.45
N GLY A 572 -24.99 -24.46 6.33
CA GLY A 572 -24.01 -25.04 7.24
C GLY A 572 -23.85 -26.57 7.13
N SER A 573 -24.64 -27.27 6.29
CA SER A 573 -24.53 -28.73 6.15
C SER A 573 -23.14 -29.16 5.70
N ARG A 574 -22.64 -30.24 6.29
CA ARG A 574 -21.34 -30.87 5.99
C ARG A 574 -21.56 -32.22 5.32
N PHE A 575 -20.79 -32.50 4.27
CA PHE A 575 -20.92 -33.75 3.52
C PHE A 575 -19.56 -34.22 2.98
N GLN A 576 -19.44 -35.52 2.78
CA GLN A 576 -18.26 -36.20 2.23
C GLN A 576 -18.18 -36.00 0.70
N GLU A 577 -17.08 -36.44 0.10
CA GLU A 577 -16.82 -36.28 -1.35
C GLU A 577 -17.80 -37.04 -2.24
N ASP A 578 -18.35 -38.15 -1.76
CA ASP A 578 -19.40 -38.95 -2.41
C ASP A 578 -20.80 -38.33 -2.30
N GLY A 579 -20.96 -37.27 -1.48
CA GLY A 579 -22.23 -36.58 -1.25
C GLY A 579 -23.00 -37.07 -0.02
N GLU A 580 -22.48 -38.03 0.75
CA GLU A 580 -23.09 -38.44 2.02
C GLU A 580 -23.01 -37.33 3.08
N PHE A 581 -24.09 -37.12 3.83
CA PHE A 581 -24.11 -36.11 4.89
C PHE A 581 -23.31 -36.56 6.10
N ILE A 582 -22.28 -35.80 6.45
CA ILE A 582 -21.63 -35.88 7.78
C ILE A 582 -22.55 -35.21 8.81
N GLU A 583 -23.13 -34.08 8.41
CA GLU A 583 -24.00 -33.29 9.27
C GLU A 583 -25.05 -32.59 8.40
N LYS A 584 -26.27 -33.15 8.38
CA LYS A 584 -27.40 -32.56 7.66
C LYS A 584 -28.06 -31.52 8.54
N ARG A 585 -28.06 -30.27 8.08
CA ARG A 585 -28.68 -29.15 8.78
C ARG A 585 -29.86 -28.62 7.99
N ILE A 586 -31.03 -28.62 8.62
CA ILE A 586 -32.27 -28.11 8.07
C ILE A 586 -32.41 -26.66 8.53
N LEU A 587 -32.59 -25.74 7.57
CA LEU A 587 -32.81 -24.34 7.91
C LEU A 587 -34.22 -24.18 8.48
N PRO A 588 -34.38 -23.65 9.71
CA PRO A 588 -35.70 -23.39 10.26
C PRO A 588 -36.42 -22.31 9.43
N ASN A 589 -37.75 -22.28 9.52
CA ASN A 589 -38.49 -21.09 9.08
C ASN A 589 -38.27 -19.99 10.13
N CYS A 590 -37.81 -18.81 9.69
CA CYS A 590 -37.55 -17.73 10.62
C CYS A 590 -38.88 -17.21 11.18
N ILE A 591 -39.18 -17.55 12.44
CA ILE A 591 -40.41 -17.14 13.14
C ILE A 591 -40.53 -15.62 13.16
N SER A 592 -39.42 -14.89 13.33
CA SER A 592 -39.42 -13.42 13.39
C SER A 592 -39.75 -12.72 12.07
N CYS A 593 -39.57 -13.37 10.91
CA CYS A 593 -39.89 -12.76 9.60
C CYS A 593 -40.88 -13.59 8.77
N GLY A 594 -41.60 -14.52 9.39
CA GLY A 594 -42.61 -15.35 8.73
C GLY A 594 -42.07 -16.32 7.67
N GLY A 595 -40.78 -16.70 7.76
CA GLY A 595 -40.16 -17.78 6.97
C GLY A 595 -39.98 -17.56 5.46
N LYS A 596 -40.70 -16.64 4.80
CA LYS A 596 -40.64 -16.48 3.34
C LYS A 596 -39.31 -15.87 2.87
N GLY A 597 -38.43 -16.73 2.33
CA GLY A 597 -37.18 -16.30 1.69
C GLY A 597 -36.04 -15.98 2.65
N ALA A 598 -36.10 -16.42 3.91
CA ALA A 598 -34.99 -16.29 4.83
C ALA A 598 -33.76 -17.02 4.26
N SER A 599 -32.74 -16.25 3.87
CA SER A 599 -31.39 -16.76 3.72
C SER A 599 -30.71 -16.68 5.08
N TYR A 600 -29.98 -17.71 5.48
CA TYR A 600 -29.22 -17.73 6.71
C TYR A 600 -27.73 -17.55 6.41
N TYR A 601 -26.97 -17.18 7.43
CA TYR A 601 -25.52 -17.28 7.46
C TYR A 601 -25.15 -18.02 8.73
N PHE A 602 -24.21 -18.95 8.63
CA PHE A 602 -23.76 -19.78 9.74
C PHE A 602 -22.37 -19.31 10.18
N GLU A 603 -22.25 -18.88 11.43
CA GLU A 603 -21.00 -18.37 12.01
C GLU A 603 -20.99 -18.60 13.52
N ASN A 604 -19.85 -19.03 14.06
CA ASN A 604 -19.66 -19.32 15.49
C ASN A 604 -20.73 -20.26 16.08
N ASP A 605 -21.07 -21.33 15.35
CA ASP A 605 -22.10 -22.27 15.76
C ASP A 605 -23.50 -21.69 15.96
N GLU A 606 -23.85 -20.64 15.22
CA GLU A 606 -25.20 -20.07 15.22
C GLU A 606 -25.68 -19.77 13.78
N TYR A 607 -26.97 -19.98 13.51
CA TYR A 607 -27.60 -19.42 12.31
C TYR A 607 -28.11 -18.02 12.59
N ARG A 608 -27.79 -17.10 11.69
CA ARG A 608 -28.36 -15.76 11.69
C ARG A 608 -29.25 -15.55 10.47
N CYS A 609 -30.51 -15.19 10.70
CA CYS A 609 -31.43 -14.87 9.62
C CYS A 609 -30.98 -13.57 8.92
N ARG A 610 -30.74 -13.59 7.61
CA ARG A 610 -30.29 -12.39 6.88
C ARG A 610 -31.35 -11.30 6.72
N VAL A 611 -32.61 -11.62 7.01
CA VAL A 611 -33.71 -10.66 6.92
C VAL A 611 -33.78 -9.86 8.23
N CYS A 612 -34.04 -10.52 9.36
CA CYS A 612 -34.26 -9.86 10.63
C CYS A 612 -33.07 -9.89 11.60
N GLY A 613 -32.02 -10.66 11.33
CA GLY A 613 -30.89 -10.81 12.24
C GLY A 613 -31.15 -11.70 13.46
N SER A 614 -32.33 -12.35 13.56
CA SER A 614 -32.62 -13.33 14.62
C SER A 614 -31.61 -14.47 14.60
N ILE A 615 -31.28 -14.94 15.80
CA ILE A 615 -30.23 -15.94 16.03
C ILE A 615 -30.89 -17.26 16.40
N PHE A 616 -30.42 -18.33 15.79
CA PHE A 616 -30.84 -19.70 16.03
C PHE A 616 -29.61 -20.56 16.33
N ASP A 617 -29.78 -21.60 17.13
CA ASP A 617 -28.72 -22.57 17.41
C ASP A 617 -28.46 -23.47 16.19
N PRO A 618 -27.43 -24.34 16.20
CA PRO A 618 -27.15 -25.27 15.10
C PRO A 618 -28.29 -26.25 14.77
N HIS A 619 -29.23 -26.44 15.70
CA HIS A 619 -30.40 -27.31 15.56
C HIS A 619 -31.61 -26.55 14.98
N GLY A 620 -31.51 -25.24 14.80
CA GLY A 620 -32.58 -24.40 14.29
C GLY A 620 -33.56 -23.93 15.36
N ASN A 621 -33.28 -24.16 16.64
CA ASN A 621 -34.05 -23.59 17.73
C ASN A 621 -33.75 -22.10 17.85
N PHE A 622 -34.77 -21.33 18.16
CA PHE A 622 -34.68 -19.89 18.31
C PHE A 622 -33.92 -19.52 19.60
N ILE A 623 -32.78 -18.85 19.49
CA ILE A 623 -32.00 -18.38 20.66
C ILE A 623 -32.46 -16.99 21.07
N LYS A 624 -32.48 -16.04 20.13
CA LYS A 624 -32.69 -14.62 20.44
C LYS A 624 -33.55 -13.93 19.39
N ARG A 625 -34.65 -13.33 19.88
CA ARG A 625 -35.44 -12.34 19.14
C ARG A 625 -34.63 -11.06 19.08
N ARG A 626 -34.40 -10.55 17.87
CA ARG A 626 -34.09 -9.13 17.70
C ARG A 626 -35.40 -8.48 17.31
N ASP A 627 -36.00 -7.75 18.24
CA ASP A 627 -37.13 -6.90 17.90
C ASP A 627 -36.63 -5.84 16.93
N LEU A 628 -37.25 -5.81 15.76
CA LEU A 628 -36.92 -4.85 14.74
C LEU A 628 -37.62 -3.54 15.14
N PRO A 629 -36.88 -2.47 15.48
CA PRO A 629 -37.51 -1.18 15.71
C PRO A 629 -38.20 -0.73 14.42
N GLU A 630 -39.32 -0.01 14.53
CA GLU A 630 -39.87 0.67 13.35
C GLU A 630 -38.84 1.70 12.89
N CYS A 631 -38.63 1.82 11.57
CA CYS A 631 -37.69 2.82 11.05
C CYS A 631 -38.17 4.23 11.44
N PRO A 632 -37.47 5.00 12.29
CA PRO A 632 -37.90 6.34 12.74
C PRO A 632 -38.11 7.32 11.58
N SER A 633 -37.36 7.17 10.49
CA SER A 633 -37.46 8.07 9.33
C SER A 633 -38.68 7.81 8.42
N CYS A 634 -39.34 6.66 8.51
CA CYS A 634 -40.44 6.32 7.58
C CYS A 634 -41.47 5.31 8.11
N SER A 635 -41.43 5.03 9.41
CA SER A 635 -42.28 4.07 10.15
C SER A 635 -42.41 2.71 9.45
N SER A 636 -41.33 2.25 8.81
CA SER A 636 -41.31 1.00 8.06
C SER A 636 -40.71 -0.12 8.89
N ASN A 637 -41.45 -1.22 8.99
CA ASN A 637 -41.01 -2.42 9.71
C ASN A 637 -40.13 -3.33 8.84
N ASN A 638 -39.94 -2.95 7.57
CA ASN A 638 -39.07 -3.63 6.62
C ASN A 638 -37.60 -3.19 6.79
N LEU A 639 -36.93 -3.71 7.83
CA LEU A 639 -35.50 -3.56 8.04
C LEU A 639 -34.71 -4.77 7.51
N ASN A 640 -33.43 -4.58 7.22
CA ASN A 640 -32.48 -5.64 6.90
C ASN A 640 -31.21 -5.46 7.73
N PHE A 641 -30.65 -6.53 8.26
CA PHE A 641 -29.39 -6.47 8.99
C PHE A 641 -28.17 -6.58 8.05
N GLU A 642 -27.23 -5.65 8.15
CA GLU A 642 -26.00 -5.54 7.35
C GLU A 642 -24.81 -6.10 8.15
N PHE A 643 -24.67 -7.44 8.17
CA PHE A 643 -23.73 -8.18 9.05
C PHE A 643 -22.31 -7.66 9.11
N SER A 644 -21.70 -7.32 7.96
CA SER A 644 -20.30 -6.84 7.90
C SER A 644 -20.02 -5.59 8.73
N LYS A 645 -21.08 -4.92 9.22
CA LYS A 645 -21.02 -3.66 9.95
C LYS A 645 -21.92 -3.64 11.18
N GLU A 646 -22.48 -4.80 11.56
CA GLU A 646 -23.32 -4.98 12.75
C GLU A 646 -24.41 -3.90 12.92
N ARG A 647 -25.17 -3.64 11.85
CA ARG A 647 -26.14 -2.52 11.82
C ARG A 647 -27.37 -2.84 10.98
N TYR A 648 -28.51 -2.25 11.26
CA TYR A 648 -29.71 -2.33 10.42
C TYR A 648 -29.72 -1.28 9.32
N ARG A 649 -30.38 -1.62 8.22
CA ARG A 649 -30.72 -0.70 7.14
C ARG A 649 -32.19 -0.85 6.77
N CYS A 650 -32.93 0.25 6.76
CA CYS A 650 -34.32 0.25 6.32
C CYS A 650 -34.41 -0.03 4.81
N ARG A 651 -35.23 -1.00 4.40
CA ARG A 651 -35.48 -1.28 2.97
C ARG A 651 -36.30 -0.18 2.29
N ARG A 652 -37.06 0.63 3.03
CA ARG A 652 -37.90 1.69 2.43
C ARG A 652 -37.07 2.93 2.11
N CYS A 653 -36.49 3.58 3.12
CA CYS A 653 -35.74 4.82 2.94
C CYS A 653 -34.21 4.64 2.87
N GLY A 654 -33.67 3.49 3.29
CA GLY A 654 -32.23 3.25 3.33
C GLY A 654 -31.50 3.81 4.56
N SER A 655 -32.24 4.38 5.53
CA SER A 655 -31.72 4.83 6.84
C SER A 655 -30.98 3.69 7.56
N ILE A 656 -30.00 4.04 8.39
CA ILE A 656 -29.10 3.10 9.07
C ILE A 656 -29.23 3.27 10.58
N PHE A 657 -29.30 2.14 11.28
CA PHE A 657 -29.43 2.05 12.74
C PHE A 657 -28.39 1.07 13.26
N ASP A 658 -27.91 1.22 14.48
CA ASP A 658 -27.01 0.24 15.08
C ASP A 658 -27.74 -1.06 15.45
N GLU A 659 -27.05 -2.00 16.07
CA GLU A 659 -27.65 -3.29 16.45
C GLU A 659 -28.72 -3.22 17.56
N ILE A 660 -28.75 -2.13 18.34
CA ILE A 660 -29.71 -1.88 19.43
C ILE A 660 -30.94 -1.14 18.90
N GLY A 661 -30.84 -0.57 17.69
CA GLY A 661 -31.90 0.21 17.06
C GLY A 661 -31.72 1.71 17.18
N GLU A 662 -30.60 2.18 17.71
CA GLU A 662 -30.28 3.61 17.77
C GLU A 662 -29.95 4.15 16.38
N PHE A 663 -30.37 5.39 16.16
CA PHE A 663 -30.28 6.06 14.88
C PHE A 663 -28.84 6.44 14.55
N ILE A 664 -28.25 5.86 13.49
CA ILE A 664 -26.92 6.24 13.00
C ILE A 664 -27.03 7.29 11.88
N GLU A 665 -27.86 7.02 10.87
CA GLU A 665 -27.95 7.84 9.66
C GLU A 665 -29.38 7.89 9.12
N GLY A 666 -29.95 9.10 9.09
CA GLY A 666 -31.27 9.38 8.56
C GLY A 666 -31.28 9.58 7.06
N ARG A 667 -32.31 9.04 6.41
CA ARG A 667 -32.61 9.28 5.00
C ARG A 667 -34.09 9.50 4.83
N ASP A 668 -34.42 10.59 4.15
CA ASP A 668 -35.78 10.94 3.82
C ASP A 668 -36.38 9.97 2.79
N LEU A 669 -37.70 9.83 2.80
CA LEU A 669 -38.42 9.16 1.73
C LEU A 669 -38.33 10.01 0.46
N ILE A 670 -37.99 9.38 -0.67
CA ILE A 670 -37.76 10.09 -1.92
C ILE A 670 -38.83 9.67 -2.94
N PRO A 671 -39.59 10.61 -3.52
CA PRO A 671 -40.62 10.31 -4.51
C PRO A 671 -40.02 9.88 -5.85
N CYS A 672 -40.78 9.11 -6.64
CA CYS A 672 -40.32 8.60 -7.93
C CYS A 672 -40.26 9.74 -8.97
N PRO A 673 -39.08 10.05 -9.55
CA PRO A 673 -38.96 11.15 -10.51
C PRO A 673 -39.77 10.95 -11.79
N ARG A 674 -40.06 9.69 -12.17
CA ARG A 674 -40.78 9.35 -13.39
C ARG A 674 -42.29 9.26 -13.17
N CYS A 675 -42.72 8.63 -12.07
CA CYS A 675 -44.15 8.43 -11.81
C CYS A 675 -44.80 9.69 -11.23
N LYS A 676 -44.04 10.60 -10.60
CA LYS A 676 -44.49 11.83 -9.93
C LYS A 676 -45.62 11.65 -8.89
N THR A 677 -46.09 10.43 -8.68
CA THR A 677 -47.07 10.07 -7.67
C THR A 677 -46.43 10.09 -6.29
N ILE A 678 -46.95 10.94 -5.40
CA ILE A 678 -46.59 11.00 -3.98
C ILE A 678 -47.45 9.98 -3.20
N LYS A 679 -47.67 8.79 -3.76
CA LYS A 679 -48.20 7.69 -2.95
C LYS A 679 -46.99 7.05 -2.29
N GLU A 680 -46.92 7.20 -0.97
CA GLU A 680 -45.75 6.99 -0.10
C GLU A 680 -45.11 5.58 -0.14
N ARG A 681 -45.59 4.66 -0.99
CA ARG A 681 -45.26 3.23 -0.98
C ARG A 681 -44.46 2.74 -2.20
N GLU A 682 -43.99 3.61 -3.09
CA GLU A 682 -43.62 3.19 -4.44
C GLU A 682 -42.11 3.05 -4.72
N ILE A 683 -41.20 3.40 -3.81
CA ILE A 683 -39.75 3.18 -3.96
C ILE A 683 -39.19 2.41 -2.76
N TYR A 684 -38.37 1.39 -3.04
CA TYR A 684 -37.64 0.63 -2.03
C TYR A 684 -36.15 0.49 -2.38
N PHE A 685 -35.29 0.40 -1.37
CA PHE A 685 -33.86 0.15 -1.48
C PHE A 685 -33.54 -1.35 -1.54
N GLN A 686 -33.06 -1.81 -2.69
CA GLN A 686 -32.57 -3.17 -2.91
C GLN A 686 -31.12 -3.30 -2.40
N ILE A 687 -30.96 -3.95 -1.25
CA ILE A 687 -29.66 -4.08 -0.56
C ILE A 687 -28.60 -4.82 -1.38
N THR A 688 -28.97 -5.90 -2.06
CA THR A 688 -28.02 -6.74 -2.83
C THR A 688 -27.33 -5.95 -3.94
N LYS A 689 -28.03 -5.00 -4.55
CA LYS A 689 -27.50 -4.13 -5.62
C LYS A 689 -27.11 -2.73 -5.12
N LYS A 690 -27.42 -2.39 -3.87
CA LYS A 690 -27.27 -1.05 -3.28
C LYS A 690 -27.94 0.05 -4.12
N GLN A 691 -29.15 -0.19 -4.60
CA GLN A 691 -29.90 0.70 -5.50
C GLN A 691 -31.35 0.84 -5.02
N TYR A 692 -32.00 1.96 -5.34
CA TYR A 692 -33.44 2.15 -5.15
C TYR A 692 -34.20 1.67 -6.39
N VAL A 693 -35.37 1.07 -6.21
CA VAL A 693 -36.21 0.56 -7.30
C VAL A 693 -37.62 1.07 -7.10
N CYS A 694 -38.23 1.62 -8.16
CA CYS A 694 -39.64 1.99 -8.11
C CYS A 694 -40.53 0.80 -8.48
N TYR A 695 -41.56 0.53 -7.68
CA TYR A 695 -42.48 -0.59 -7.87
C TYR A 695 -43.36 -0.44 -9.12
N ILE A 696 -43.74 0.79 -9.48
CA ILE A 696 -44.64 1.05 -10.61
C ILE A 696 -43.93 0.95 -11.96
N CYS A 697 -42.75 1.56 -12.07
CA CYS A 697 -42.04 1.63 -13.36
C CYS A 697 -40.85 0.68 -13.47
N GLU A 698 -40.53 -0.07 -12.41
CA GLU A 698 -39.41 -1.02 -12.30
C GLU A 698 -38.02 -0.40 -12.61
N ILE A 699 -37.90 0.92 -12.57
CA ILE A 699 -36.64 1.61 -12.85
C ILE A 699 -35.72 1.55 -11.64
N ASN A 700 -34.48 1.13 -11.89
CA ASN A 700 -33.39 1.18 -10.91
C ASN A 700 -32.80 2.59 -10.87
N TYR A 701 -32.76 3.17 -9.68
CA TYR A 701 -32.15 4.43 -9.37
C TYR A 701 -30.95 4.20 -8.44
N SER A 702 -29.77 4.73 -8.80
CA SER A 702 -28.64 4.74 -7.86
C SER A 702 -28.70 6.01 -7.01
N SER A 703 -28.42 5.90 -5.70
CA SER A 703 -28.31 7.09 -4.86
C SER A 703 -27.01 7.83 -5.10
N CYS A 704 -27.11 9.14 -5.11
CA CYS A 704 -25.94 10.00 -5.06
C CYS A 704 -25.26 9.84 -3.69
N SER A 705 -24.03 9.31 -3.66
CA SER A 705 -23.27 9.14 -2.41
C SER A 705 -22.93 10.44 -1.69
N ASN A 706 -23.15 11.59 -2.33
CA ASN A 706 -22.73 12.90 -1.82
C ASN A 706 -23.88 13.75 -1.27
N CYS A 707 -25.13 13.47 -1.64
CA CYS A 707 -26.29 14.21 -1.13
C CYS A 707 -27.52 13.34 -0.92
N SER A 708 -27.38 12.01 -1.02
CA SER A 708 -28.43 11.02 -0.77
C SER A 708 -29.70 11.11 -1.63
N THR A 709 -29.79 12.07 -2.56
CA THR A 709 -30.95 12.21 -3.46
C THR A 709 -30.97 11.17 -4.59
N ILE A 710 -32.16 10.69 -4.94
CA ILE A 710 -32.44 9.85 -6.11
C ILE A 710 -32.77 10.78 -7.28
N ASN A 711 -31.76 11.22 -8.01
CA ASN A 711 -32.01 11.95 -9.27
C ASN A 711 -30.79 11.87 -10.18
N LEU A 712 -30.50 10.67 -10.67
CA LEU A 712 -29.53 10.42 -11.73
C LEU A 712 -30.25 10.41 -13.09
N LYS A 713 -30.01 11.43 -13.95
CA LYS A 713 -30.56 11.48 -15.31
C LYS A 713 -29.77 10.51 -16.22
N ILE A 714 -30.43 9.74 -17.09
CA ILE A 714 -29.77 8.85 -18.08
C ILE A 714 -29.67 9.53 -19.45
N ARG A 715 -28.44 9.67 -19.99
CA ARG A 715 -27.95 9.18 -21.31
C ARG A 715 -26.66 9.90 -21.76
N SER A 716 -25.55 9.16 -21.79
CA SER A 716 -24.45 9.28 -22.78
C SER A 716 -23.79 7.91 -22.97
N SER A 717 -23.07 7.74 -24.09
CA SER A 717 -22.48 6.48 -24.60
C SER A 717 -21.40 5.83 -23.70
N ASP A 718 -21.05 6.44 -22.58
CA ASP A 718 -19.95 6.04 -21.69
C ASP A 718 -20.42 5.64 -20.28
N ASN A 719 -21.69 5.24 -20.14
CA ASN A 719 -22.32 4.74 -18.91
C ASN A 719 -22.21 5.73 -17.71
N SER A 720 -22.20 7.04 -17.95
CA SER A 720 -22.16 8.03 -16.86
C SER A 720 -23.54 8.64 -16.51
N TYR A 721 -23.77 8.91 -15.22
CA TYR A 721 -24.98 9.52 -14.66
C TYR A 721 -24.66 10.83 -13.97
N LYS A 722 -25.45 11.90 -14.13
CA LYS A 722 -25.26 13.16 -13.38
C LYS A 722 -26.37 13.33 -12.33
N CYS A 723 -26.02 13.52 -11.06
CA CYS A 723 -26.97 13.83 -10.00
C CYS A 723 -27.51 15.24 -10.20
N LYS A 724 -28.83 15.38 -10.26
CA LYS A 724 -29.50 16.66 -10.53
C LYS A 724 -29.41 17.63 -9.34
N ALA A 725 -29.36 17.11 -8.10
CA ALA A 725 -29.29 17.93 -6.90
C ALA A 725 -27.90 18.50 -6.63
N CYS A 726 -26.84 17.70 -6.77
CA CYS A 726 -25.46 18.15 -6.49
C CYS A 726 -24.58 18.31 -7.73
N SER A 727 -25.12 18.06 -8.94
CA SER A 727 -24.40 18.17 -10.22
C SER A 727 -23.19 17.23 -10.41
N ILE A 728 -23.01 16.22 -9.56
CA ILE A 728 -21.88 15.26 -9.63
C ILE A 728 -22.13 14.17 -10.69
N LEU A 729 -21.10 13.85 -11.48
CA LEU A 729 -21.09 12.77 -12.47
C LEU A 729 -20.61 11.45 -11.85
N TYR A 730 -21.32 10.36 -12.11
CA TYR A 730 -21.10 8.97 -11.69
C TYR A 730 -20.83 8.15 -12.95
N LYS A 731 -20.03 7.09 -12.92
CA LYS A 731 -19.95 6.09 -14.00
C LYS A 731 -20.50 4.76 -13.48
N SER A 732 -21.36 4.10 -14.25
CA SER A 732 -21.86 2.75 -13.92
C SER A 732 -20.66 1.80 -13.91
N SER A 733 -20.54 1.05 -12.82
CA SER A 733 -19.72 -0.16 -12.78
C SER A 733 -20.28 -1.22 -13.71
#